data_AF-A0A0U2YT78-F1
#
_entry.id   AF-A0A0U2YT78-F1
#
_cell.length_a   1.000
_cell.length_b   1.000
_cell.length_c   1.000
_cell.angle_alpha   90.00
_cell.angle_beta   90.00
_cell.angle_gamma   90.00
#
_symmetry.space_group_name_H-M   'P 1'
#
loop_
_entity.id
_entity.type
_entity.pdbx_description
1 polymer ?
#
loop_
_entity_poly.entity_id
_entity_poly.type
_entity_poly.pdbx_seq_one_letter_code
_entity_poly.pdbx_strand_id
1 'polypeptide(L)'
;MTMWRGAGRWILTAIIACGAAFQLDEGRAEAAEGALQIDAAQLMEGQRQAFQSHLSSSLLFMDRDFLDSESNDSYPASHIAFAPGSDESEMNFSWYSPSTTRAGQVQYAKVSSRTEDFPENAAVTVDASLKNATYGYSAHEAVITKLENETDYMYRLGDGRGNWTQAFHFKTQDPSSYEFVMVADPQIGASGDIAEDRRGWERTLRQAIDRSPDSSFILSAGDQVDARYSEKEYAAYFAPEPLRNYPAATTIGNHDDTYHYAYHFNVPNENWELGNYDNSGGDYYFSYGDTLFMNLNSNSQNPEEHIQFMEETAEATAGREWKWKILVFHHSIYSAAAHSQSEVVLNLREQLVPTIDKIGFDAVLMGHDHSYVRTYQMENFQPLKNHMMQGDAPVNPEGTLYITGSTASGSKYYYMQDEREPYSAIREQWGVPTYMNIQVEPTRLRLETYRTDTDELVDEYEIIKDPSIETVVPALEKVELEANSTVLATEENSFYPEVELKLKGENVEGGRYDISPDSVTYRTSSDDIQIKDGKVLAAEGANPGKVEVFAEVKDGDKVWESNAIEFELVAHEEIKLLEAGSEWRYLDDGSDQKTDWIEDDFDDSDWAQGAGPLGFPEDEERPEFGAVEKLVGYGGDETEKIALTYFRAAFEVEDAEEIGGLGYVEFGVDDAVILYLNGEEIMRFNMPETGEFGFEDYQEAVSDEDVGSEDRIERIYLDEEALTHLKDGENVLAAQVHQDDRFSSDLYWDMEMVVNKK
;
A
#
# COMPACT_ATOMS: atom_id res chain seq x y z
N MET A 1 -38.71 9.82 -12.32
CA MET A 1 -38.92 11.22 -11.88
C MET A 1 -38.96 12.11 -13.10
N THR A 2 -39.77 13.16 -13.09
CA THR A 2 -39.80 14.16 -14.18
C THR A 2 -39.64 15.54 -13.56
N MET A 3 -38.69 16.33 -14.05
CA MET A 3 -38.41 17.67 -13.54
C MET A 3 -38.80 18.72 -14.59
N TRP A 4 -39.55 19.74 -14.19
CA TRP A 4 -40.00 20.85 -15.04
C TRP A 4 -39.47 22.18 -14.51
N ARG A 5 -39.02 23.06 -15.41
CA ARG A 5 -38.59 24.42 -15.05
C ARG A 5 -39.67 25.43 -15.45
N GLY A 6 -40.29 26.06 -14.45
CA GLY A 6 -41.22 27.18 -14.64
C GLY A 6 -40.91 28.30 -13.65
N ALA A 7 -40.64 29.50 -14.16
CA ALA A 7 -40.53 30.75 -13.38
C ALA A 7 -39.58 30.72 -12.15
N GLY A 8 -38.42 30.06 -12.26
CA GLY A 8 -37.33 30.19 -11.27
C GLY A 8 -37.46 29.32 -10.00
N ARG A 9 -38.34 28.31 -10.00
CA ARG A 9 -38.39 27.27 -8.95
C ARG A 9 -38.16 25.88 -9.54
N TRP A 10 -37.46 25.03 -8.79
CA TRP A 10 -37.25 23.62 -9.10
C TRP A 10 -38.40 22.82 -8.48
N ILE A 11 -39.12 22.03 -9.28
CA ILE A 11 -40.23 21.20 -8.81
C ILE A 11 -39.88 19.73 -9.07
N LEU A 12 -39.82 18.94 -8.01
CA LEU A 12 -39.69 17.49 -8.07
C LEU A 12 -41.06 16.86 -8.28
N THR A 13 -41.20 15.93 -9.23
CA THR A 13 -42.37 15.04 -9.32
C THR A 13 -41.90 13.60 -9.25
N ALA A 14 -42.18 12.93 -8.13
CA ALA A 14 -41.92 11.51 -7.92
C ALA A 14 -43.23 10.70 -8.02
N ILE A 15 -43.23 9.60 -8.77
CA ILE A 15 -44.29 8.59 -8.71
C ILE A 15 -43.79 7.52 -7.75
N ILE A 16 -44.44 7.37 -6.60
CA ILE A 16 -44.07 6.40 -5.56
C ILE A 16 -45.11 5.29 -5.57
N ALA A 17 -44.67 4.04 -5.71
CA ALA A 17 -45.49 2.86 -5.42
C ALA A 17 -45.26 2.49 -3.95
N CYS A 18 -46.33 2.50 -3.14
CA CYS A 18 -46.36 2.32 -1.68
C CYS A 18 -45.69 3.43 -0.84
N GLY A 19 -46.44 3.98 0.12
CA GLY A 19 -46.13 5.22 0.84
C GLY A 19 -44.75 5.26 1.51
N ALA A 20 -43.91 6.18 1.06
CA ALA A 20 -42.69 6.62 1.74
C ALA A 20 -42.90 8.02 2.36
N ALA A 21 -42.26 8.28 3.50
CA ALA A 21 -42.31 9.56 4.19
C ALA A 21 -41.00 10.35 3.97
N PHE A 22 -41.09 11.66 3.72
CA PHE A 22 -39.93 12.57 3.64
C PHE A 22 -39.90 13.53 4.83
N GLN A 23 -38.72 13.85 5.35
CA GLN A 23 -38.49 14.88 6.36
C GLN A 23 -38.18 16.23 5.70
N LEU A 24 -38.85 17.29 6.17
CA LEU A 24 -38.65 18.69 5.77
C LEU A 24 -38.28 19.52 7.01
N ASP A 25 -37.74 20.72 6.79
CA ASP A 25 -37.19 21.61 7.86
C ASP A 25 -38.13 21.82 9.08
N GLU A 26 -39.46 21.74 8.93
CA GLU A 26 -40.40 21.82 10.07
C GLU A 26 -41.53 20.76 10.06
N GLY A 27 -41.36 19.62 9.38
CA GLY A 27 -42.39 18.55 9.43
C GLY A 27 -42.16 17.33 8.55
N ARG A 28 -42.92 16.26 8.82
CA ARG A 28 -42.92 15.01 8.05
C ARG A 28 -44.05 15.03 7.02
N ALA A 29 -43.74 14.84 5.74
CA ALA A 29 -44.72 14.73 4.67
C ALA A 29 -44.90 13.26 4.27
N GLU A 30 -46.14 12.76 4.31
CA GLU A 30 -46.51 11.41 3.86
C GLU A 30 -47.48 11.51 2.67
N ALA A 31 -47.20 10.79 1.60
CA ALA A 31 -48.10 10.68 0.45
C ALA A 31 -48.88 9.36 0.51
N ALA A 32 -50.21 9.45 0.43
CA ALA A 32 -51.03 8.33 -0.07
C ALA A 32 -50.99 8.37 -1.61
N GLU A 33 -50.82 7.21 -2.24
CA GLU A 33 -50.57 6.99 -3.68
C GLU A 33 -50.95 8.16 -4.62
N GLY A 34 -49.95 8.76 -5.23
CA GLY A 34 -50.09 9.90 -6.13
C GLY A 34 -48.98 10.93 -5.93
N ALA A 35 -48.52 11.54 -7.02
CA ALA A 35 -47.28 12.31 -7.05
C ALA A 35 -47.19 13.44 -6.01
N LEU A 36 -46.03 13.52 -5.34
CA LEU A 36 -45.72 14.55 -4.36
C LEU A 36 -44.83 15.64 -4.99
N GLN A 37 -45.16 16.92 -4.75
CA GLN A 37 -44.35 18.08 -5.16
C GLN A 37 -43.70 18.72 -3.93
N ILE A 38 -42.38 18.85 -3.94
CA ILE A 38 -41.60 19.48 -2.86
C ILE A 38 -40.67 20.53 -3.47
N ASP A 39 -40.56 21.70 -2.82
CA ASP A 39 -39.60 22.76 -3.18
C ASP A 39 -38.24 22.45 -2.54
N ALA A 40 -37.14 22.53 -3.31
CA ALA A 40 -35.78 22.22 -2.84
C ALA A 40 -35.32 23.08 -1.65
N ALA A 41 -35.95 24.25 -1.46
CA ALA A 41 -35.71 25.11 -0.29
C ALA A 41 -36.20 24.49 1.04
N GLN A 42 -36.96 23.39 1.03
CA GLN A 42 -37.56 22.78 2.22
C GLN A 42 -36.88 21.48 2.69
N LEU A 43 -35.83 21.04 1.98
CA LEU A 43 -35.03 19.85 2.32
C LEU A 43 -33.97 20.20 3.37
N MET A 44 -33.63 19.28 4.26
CA MET A 44 -32.54 19.46 5.22
C MET A 44 -31.18 19.59 4.49
N GLU A 45 -30.22 20.25 5.13
CA GLU A 45 -28.94 20.64 4.51
C GLU A 45 -28.14 19.46 3.91
N GLY A 46 -28.07 18.32 4.58
CA GLY A 46 -27.40 17.11 4.04
C GLY A 46 -28.08 16.52 2.79
N GLN A 47 -29.40 16.66 2.66
CA GLN A 47 -30.14 16.26 1.46
C GLN A 47 -30.00 17.29 0.33
N ARG A 48 -29.88 18.58 0.69
CA ARG A 48 -29.52 19.65 -0.25
C ARG A 48 -28.13 19.43 -0.84
N GLN A 49 -27.15 19.04 -0.03
CA GLN A 49 -25.78 18.75 -0.48
C GLN A 49 -25.73 17.51 -1.40
N ALA A 50 -26.43 16.42 -1.07
CA ALA A 50 -26.55 15.26 -1.96
C ALA A 50 -27.24 15.61 -3.29
N PHE A 51 -28.26 16.46 -3.26
CA PHE A 51 -28.95 16.97 -4.45
C PHE A 51 -28.08 17.93 -5.28
N GLN A 52 -27.27 18.76 -4.64
CA GLN A 52 -26.33 19.67 -5.30
C GLN A 52 -25.14 18.93 -5.91
N SER A 53 -24.62 17.88 -5.26
CA SER A 53 -23.56 17.05 -5.84
C SER A 53 -24.04 16.38 -7.13
N HIS A 54 -25.29 15.87 -7.15
CA HIS A 54 -25.94 15.30 -8.34
C HIS A 54 -26.28 16.33 -9.44
N LEU A 55 -26.52 17.59 -9.10
CA LEU A 55 -26.71 18.67 -10.09
C LEU A 55 -25.39 19.14 -10.69
N SER A 56 -24.30 19.12 -9.92
CA SER A 56 -22.97 19.53 -10.38
C SER A 56 -22.31 18.51 -11.32
N SER A 57 -22.67 17.23 -11.20
CA SER A 57 -22.20 16.16 -12.10
C SER A 57 -22.90 16.15 -13.46
N SER A 58 -24.11 16.70 -13.57
CA SER A 58 -24.94 16.57 -14.77
C SER A 58 -25.08 17.83 -15.64
N LEU A 59 -24.65 19.02 -15.16
CA LEU A 59 -24.84 20.30 -15.89
C LEU A 59 -23.54 21.03 -16.28
N LEU A 60 -22.36 20.58 -15.83
CA LEU A 60 -21.11 21.34 -15.99
C LEU A 60 -20.14 20.83 -17.09
N PHE A 61 -20.46 19.72 -17.78
CA PHE A 61 -19.61 19.17 -18.85
C PHE A 61 -20.26 19.14 -20.24
N MET A 62 -21.26 19.99 -20.48
CA MET A 62 -21.30 20.63 -21.80
C MET A 62 -20.24 21.72 -21.78
N ASP A 63 -18.99 21.31 -21.98
CA ASP A 63 -17.91 22.24 -22.27
C ASP A 63 -18.37 23.12 -23.43
N ARG A 64 -18.52 24.43 -23.17
CA ARG A 64 -18.95 25.37 -24.21
C ARG A 64 -17.91 25.48 -25.33
N ASP A 65 -16.69 25.01 -25.08
CA ASP A 65 -15.64 24.92 -26.10
C ASP A 65 -15.73 23.64 -26.94
N PHE A 66 -16.56 22.64 -26.58
CA PHE A 66 -16.87 21.48 -27.42
C PHE A 66 -17.99 21.75 -28.45
N LEU A 67 -18.77 22.83 -28.27
CA LEU A 67 -19.87 23.22 -29.17
C LEU A 67 -19.50 24.32 -30.17
N ASP A 68 -18.30 24.88 -30.10
CA ASP A 68 -17.81 25.89 -31.04
C ASP A 68 -16.46 25.43 -31.61
N SER A 69 -16.50 24.51 -32.59
CA SER A 69 -15.72 24.64 -33.84
C SER A 69 -15.50 23.36 -34.67
N GLU A 70 -16.35 22.32 -34.67
CA GLU A 70 -16.27 21.30 -35.73
C GLU A 70 -17.61 20.90 -36.34
N SER A 71 -17.57 20.56 -37.63
CA SER A 71 -18.71 20.41 -38.53
C SER A 71 -19.80 19.47 -38.02
N ASN A 72 -21.05 19.77 -38.40
CA ASN A 72 -22.31 19.09 -38.05
C ASN A 72 -22.42 17.58 -38.45
N ASP A 73 -21.33 16.94 -38.86
CA ASP A 73 -21.25 15.58 -39.41
C ASP A 73 -20.31 14.63 -38.61
N SER A 74 -19.78 15.05 -37.45
CA SER A 74 -18.89 14.25 -36.57
C SER A 74 -19.68 13.50 -35.49
N TYR A 75 -19.42 12.19 -35.30
CA TYR A 75 -20.00 11.40 -34.20
C TYR A 75 -19.22 11.62 -32.89
N PRO A 76 -19.83 12.17 -31.83
CA PRO A 76 -19.13 12.53 -30.59
C PRO A 76 -18.99 11.30 -29.66
N ALA A 77 -18.16 10.34 -30.04
CA ALA A 77 -17.77 9.26 -29.14
C ALA A 77 -16.76 9.75 -28.08
N SER A 78 -16.88 9.27 -26.85
CA SER A 78 -15.96 9.54 -25.73
C SER A 78 -15.68 8.26 -24.96
N HIS A 79 -14.75 8.32 -24.00
CA HIS A 79 -14.35 7.15 -23.18
C HIS A 79 -14.07 5.91 -24.04
N ILE A 80 -13.33 6.12 -25.14
CA ILE A 80 -13.05 5.08 -26.11
C ILE A 80 -12.02 4.14 -25.51
N ALA A 81 -12.38 2.87 -25.40
CA ALA A 81 -11.51 1.79 -24.98
C ALA A 81 -11.66 0.61 -25.93
N PHE A 82 -10.61 -0.18 -26.04
CA PHE A 82 -10.72 -1.53 -26.57
C PHE A 82 -9.75 -2.44 -25.83
N ALA A 83 -10.17 -3.65 -25.52
CA ALA A 83 -9.39 -4.65 -24.80
C ALA A 83 -8.94 -5.77 -25.77
N PRO A 84 -7.90 -6.54 -25.40
CA PRO A 84 -7.68 -7.86 -26.02
C PRO A 84 -8.99 -8.66 -26.04
N GLY A 85 -9.25 -9.38 -27.14
CA GLY A 85 -10.38 -10.30 -27.21
C GLY A 85 -10.07 -11.65 -26.57
N SER A 86 -10.84 -12.67 -26.90
CA SER A 86 -10.66 -14.03 -26.33
C SER A 86 -9.27 -14.62 -26.67
N ASP A 87 -8.77 -14.30 -27.86
CA ASP A 87 -7.43 -14.59 -28.36
C ASP A 87 -6.91 -13.43 -29.23
N GLU A 88 -5.70 -13.54 -29.78
CA GLU A 88 -5.06 -12.49 -30.58
C GLU A 88 -5.81 -12.13 -31.89
N SER A 89 -6.82 -12.92 -32.29
CA SER A 89 -7.62 -12.68 -33.50
C SER A 89 -8.85 -11.80 -33.25
N GLU A 90 -9.09 -11.39 -32.00
CA GLU A 90 -10.26 -10.62 -31.56
C GLU A 90 -9.86 -9.37 -30.77
N MET A 91 -10.72 -8.34 -30.81
CA MET A 91 -10.63 -7.17 -29.94
C MET A 91 -12.03 -6.72 -29.52
N ASN A 92 -12.16 -6.36 -28.24
CA ASN A 92 -13.42 -5.96 -27.63
C ASN A 92 -13.45 -4.44 -27.47
N PHE A 93 -14.32 -3.75 -28.20
CA PHE A 93 -14.49 -2.30 -28.14
C PHE A 93 -15.58 -1.91 -27.15
N SER A 94 -15.35 -0.80 -26.44
CA SER A 94 -16.33 -0.07 -25.65
C SER A 94 -16.17 1.44 -25.83
N TRP A 95 -17.28 2.17 -25.87
CA TRP A 95 -17.26 3.63 -25.89
C TRP A 95 -18.58 4.23 -25.44
N TYR A 96 -18.52 5.50 -25.06
CA TYR A 96 -19.70 6.31 -24.77
C TYR A 96 -20.11 7.19 -25.94
N SER A 97 -21.41 7.47 -26.00
CA SER A 97 -21.96 8.58 -26.78
C SER A 97 -22.98 9.35 -25.95
N PRO A 98 -23.43 10.54 -26.41
CA PRO A 98 -24.65 11.14 -25.88
C PRO A 98 -25.82 10.14 -25.94
N SER A 99 -26.73 10.25 -24.98
CA SER A 99 -27.85 9.32 -24.81
C SER A 99 -28.59 9.06 -26.13
N THR A 100 -28.73 7.79 -26.49
CA THR A 100 -29.33 7.35 -27.76
C THR A 100 -30.12 6.06 -27.56
N THR A 101 -31.08 5.82 -28.44
CA THR A 101 -31.84 4.56 -28.51
C THR A 101 -31.33 3.63 -29.61
N ARG A 102 -30.25 4.03 -30.28
CA ARG A 102 -29.65 3.28 -31.39
C ARG A 102 -28.21 2.92 -31.04
N ALA A 103 -27.90 1.63 -31.16
CA ALA A 103 -26.54 1.13 -31.03
C ALA A 103 -25.65 1.70 -32.13
N GLY A 104 -24.40 1.97 -31.77
CA GLY A 104 -23.38 2.41 -32.69
C GLY A 104 -22.80 1.27 -33.51
N GLN A 105 -21.73 1.57 -34.23
CA GLN A 105 -21.01 0.64 -35.09
C GLN A 105 -19.51 0.86 -34.97
N VAL A 106 -18.73 -0.23 -35.03
CA VAL A 106 -17.29 -0.17 -35.29
C VAL A 106 -17.07 -0.47 -36.76
N GLN A 107 -16.29 0.36 -37.43
CA GLN A 107 -15.83 0.07 -38.78
C GLN A 107 -14.31 -0.03 -38.76
N TYR A 108 -13.75 -1.14 -39.25
CA TYR A 108 -12.31 -1.36 -39.26
C TYR A 108 -11.84 -1.89 -40.62
N ALA A 109 -10.59 -1.61 -40.96
CA ALA A 109 -9.99 -2.04 -42.22
C ALA A 109 -8.49 -2.23 -42.08
N LYS A 110 -7.96 -3.21 -42.82
CA LYS A 110 -6.52 -3.35 -43.01
C LYS A 110 -5.98 -2.20 -43.84
N VAL A 111 -4.83 -1.69 -43.44
CA VAL A 111 -4.16 -0.59 -44.14
C VAL A 111 -2.67 -0.90 -44.32
N SER A 112 -2.01 -0.13 -45.18
CA SER A 112 -0.56 0.01 -45.11
C SER A 112 -0.20 1.03 -44.01
N SER A 113 0.92 0.84 -43.33
CA SER A 113 1.45 1.66 -42.20
C SER A 113 1.60 3.18 -42.42
N ARG A 114 1.12 3.75 -43.53
CA ARG A 114 1.19 5.19 -43.86
C ARG A 114 -0.12 5.77 -44.39
N THR A 115 -1.21 5.03 -44.30
CA THR A 115 -2.52 5.51 -44.78
C THR A 115 -3.13 6.47 -43.76
N GLU A 116 -3.40 7.71 -44.15
CA GLU A 116 -4.10 8.69 -43.30
C GLU A 116 -5.64 8.63 -43.50
N ASP A 117 -6.10 8.27 -44.70
CA ASP A 117 -7.52 8.22 -45.04
C ASP A 117 -8.15 6.84 -44.75
N PHE A 118 -9.29 6.82 -44.06
CA PHE A 118 -10.02 5.58 -43.79
C PHE A 118 -10.52 4.89 -45.08
N PRO A 119 -10.16 3.63 -45.37
CA PRO A 119 -10.48 2.98 -46.64
C PRO A 119 -11.90 2.37 -46.63
N GLU A 120 -12.93 3.21 -46.79
CA GLU A 120 -14.35 2.82 -46.65
C GLU A 120 -14.76 1.58 -47.47
N ASN A 121 -14.23 1.43 -48.69
CA ASN A 121 -14.58 0.32 -49.59
C ASN A 121 -13.99 -1.03 -49.17
N ALA A 122 -12.94 -1.04 -48.34
CA ALA A 122 -12.28 -2.23 -47.85
C ALA A 122 -12.68 -2.57 -46.41
N ALA A 123 -13.52 -1.75 -45.80
CA ALA A 123 -13.79 -1.82 -44.38
C ALA A 123 -14.90 -2.81 -44.03
N VAL A 124 -14.72 -3.49 -42.90
CA VAL A 124 -15.71 -4.35 -42.26
C VAL A 124 -16.46 -3.53 -41.23
N THR A 125 -17.79 -3.65 -41.21
CA THR A 125 -18.64 -2.97 -40.21
C THR A 125 -19.23 -4.00 -39.26
N VAL A 126 -19.13 -3.73 -37.97
CA VAL A 126 -19.67 -4.53 -36.88
C VAL A 126 -20.66 -3.67 -36.11
N ASP A 127 -21.90 -4.15 -35.98
CA ASP A 127 -22.90 -3.50 -35.15
C ASP A 127 -22.56 -3.69 -33.67
N ALA A 128 -22.63 -2.62 -32.89
CA ALA A 128 -22.49 -2.69 -31.45
C ALA A 128 -23.81 -3.09 -30.78
N SER A 129 -23.72 -3.46 -29.50
CA SER A 129 -24.84 -3.56 -28.59
C SER A 129 -24.93 -2.30 -27.71
N LEU A 130 -26.15 -1.90 -27.35
CA LEU A 130 -26.35 -0.86 -26.33
C LEU A 130 -26.33 -1.49 -24.94
N LYS A 131 -25.61 -0.84 -24.03
CA LYS A 131 -25.47 -1.26 -22.64
C LYS A 131 -25.92 -0.16 -21.70
N ASN A 132 -25.98 -0.49 -20.42
CA ASN A 132 -26.24 0.49 -19.37
C ASN A 132 -25.10 1.52 -19.33
N ALA A 133 -25.43 2.75 -18.97
CA ALA A 133 -24.50 3.86 -18.93
C ALA A 133 -24.95 4.89 -17.88
N THR A 134 -24.03 5.77 -17.52
CA THR A 134 -24.30 6.92 -16.66
C THR A 134 -25.33 7.86 -17.30
N TYR A 135 -26.08 8.59 -16.46
CA TYR A 135 -27.10 9.52 -16.92
C TYR A 135 -26.54 10.51 -17.97
N GLY A 136 -27.23 10.61 -19.11
CA GLY A 136 -26.81 11.47 -20.23
C GLY A 136 -25.99 10.75 -21.30
N TYR A 137 -25.51 9.54 -21.02
CA TYR A 137 -24.71 8.73 -21.93
C TYR A 137 -25.44 7.47 -22.40
N SER A 138 -24.84 6.81 -23.39
CA SER A 138 -25.13 5.43 -23.78
C SER A 138 -23.81 4.74 -24.06
N ALA A 139 -23.65 3.54 -23.49
CA ALA A 139 -22.49 2.70 -23.67
C ALA A 139 -22.74 1.76 -24.84
N HIS A 140 -21.71 1.56 -25.65
CA HIS A 140 -21.73 0.69 -26.82
C HIS A 140 -20.62 -0.33 -26.69
N GLU A 141 -20.93 -1.60 -26.94
CA GLU A 141 -19.95 -2.68 -26.94
C GLU A 141 -19.99 -3.45 -28.26
N ALA A 142 -18.82 -3.72 -28.84
CA ALA A 142 -18.69 -4.52 -30.06
C ALA A 142 -17.43 -5.41 -29.99
N VAL A 143 -17.48 -6.57 -30.65
CA VAL A 143 -16.30 -7.45 -30.78
C VAL A 143 -15.95 -7.55 -32.26
N ILE A 144 -14.74 -7.15 -32.62
CA ILE A 144 -14.19 -7.41 -33.96
C ILE A 144 -13.40 -8.71 -33.92
N THR A 145 -13.43 -9.46 -35.03
CA THR A 145 -12.89 -10.83 -35.10
C THR A 145 -12.13 -11.03 -36.40
N LYS A 146 -11.35 -12.12 -36.48
CA LYS A 146 -10.55 -12.50 -37.67
C LYS A 146 -9.51 -11.44 -38.02
N LEU A 147 -8.91 -10.85 -36.99
CA LEU A 147 -7.71 -10.07 -37.14
C LEU A 147 -6.57 -10.98 -37.58
N GLU A 148 -5.71 -10.48 -38.45
CA GLU A 148 -4.48 -11.14 -38.84
C GLU A 148 -3.35 -10.59 -37.98
N ASN A 149 -2.39 -11.43 -37.63
CA ASN A 149 -1.20 -11.03 -36.89
C ASN A 149 -0.33 -10.09 -37.74
N GLU A 150 0.55 -9.33 -37.08
CA GLU A 150 1.51 -8.43 -37.74
C GLU A 150 0.89 -7.48 -38.78
N THR A 151 -0.32 -6.95 -38.50
CA THR A 151 -1.11 -6.21 -39.48
C THR A 151 -1.54 -4.85 -38.94
N ASP A 152 -1.34 -3.80 -39.74
CA ASP A 152 -1.85 -2.46 -39.47
C ASP A 152 -3.35 -2.36 -39.79
N TYR A 153 -4.11 -1.81 -38.85
CA TYR A 153 -5.52 -1.54 -38.98
C TYR A 153 -5.84 -0.06 -38.71
N MET A 154 -6.89 0.43 -39.38
CA MET A 154 -7.61 1.61 -38.93
C MET A 154 -8.99 1.21 -38.45
N TYR A 155 -9.51 1.92 -37.45
CA TYR A 155 -10.91 1.84 -37.04
C TYR A 155 -11.54 3.23 -36.88
N ARG A 156 -12.87 3.28 -36.94
CA ARG A 156 -13.69 4.45 -36.57
C ARG A 156 -15.00 3.98 -35.96
N LEU A 157 -15.56 4.80 -35.08
CA LEU A 157 -16.81 4.53 -34.38
C LEU A 157 -17.93 5.36 -35.02
N GLY A 158 -19.14 4.81 -35.10
CA GLY A 158 -20.26 5.47 -35.77
C GLY A 158 -21.58 5.33 -35.02
N ASP A 159 -22.52 6.23 -35.34
CA ASP A 159 -23.86 6.28 -34.73
C ASP A 159 -24.90 5.36 -35.42
N GLY A 160 -24.44 4.55 -36.37
CA GLY A 160 -25.28 3.73 -37.25
C GLY A 160 -26.04 4.51 -38.33
N ARG A 161 -25.96 5.84 -38.37
CA ARG A 161 -26.63 6.70 -39.37
C ARG A 161 -25.68 7.20 -40.46
N GLY A 162 -24.42 6.78 -40.40
CA GLY A 162 -23.39 7.19 -41.34
C GLY A 162 -22.55 8.37 -40.87
N ASN A 163 -22.73 8.82 -39.61
CA ASN A 163 -21.79 9.73 -38.96
C ASN A 163 -20.71 8.91 -38.25
N TRP A 164 -19.47 9.35 -38.36
CA TRP A 164 -18.31 8.64 -37.83
C TRP A 164 -17.42 9.58 -37.02
N THR A 165 -16.64 9.02 -36.11
CA THR A 165 -15.48 9.69 -35.52
C THR A 165 -14.40 9.90 -36.59
N GLN A 166 -13.34 10.63 -36.23
CA GLN A 166 -12.05 10.45 -36.90
C GLN A 166 -11.60 8.97 -36.84
N ALA A 167 -10.69 8.60 -37.74
CA ALA A 167 -10.10 7.28 -37.73
C ALA A 167 -8.91 7.20 -36.78
N PHE A 168 -8.75 6.04 -36.15
CA PHE A 168 -7.68 5.69 -35.23
C PHE A 168 -6.91 4.49 -35.76
N HIS A 169 -5.66 4.32 -35.34
CA HIS A 169 -4.79 3.24 -35.78
C HIS A 169 -4.52 2.26 -34.65
N PHE A 170 -4.45 0.97 -34.98
CA PHE A 170 -3.85 -0.04 -34.11
C PHE A 170 -3.11 -1.07 -34.95
N LYS A 171 -2.21 -1.82 -34.33
CA LYS A 171 -1.41 -2.86 -34.98
C LYS A 171 -1.49 -4.14 -34.16
N THR A 172 -1.77 -5.26 -34.82
CA THR A 172 -1.58 -6.59 -34.23
C THR A 172 -0.11 -7.00 -34.37
N GLN A 173 0.41 -7.72 -33.38
CA GLN A 173 1.82 -8.13 -33.36
C GLN A 173 1.96 -9.64 -33.63
N ASP A 174 3.19 -10.15 -33.57
CA ASP A 174 3.46 -11.59 -33.61
C ASP A 174 3.14 -12.21 -32.24
N PRO A 175 2.12 -13.08 -32.12
CA PRO A 175 1.76 -13.68 -30.83
C PRO A 175 2.79 -14.71 -30.33
N SER A 176 3.77 -15.11 -31.15
CA SER A 176 4.81 -16.06 -30.73
C SER A 176 5.95 -15.41 -29.94
N SER A 177 6.11 -14.09 -30.05
CA SER A 177 7.12 -13.30 -29.36
C SER A 177 6.65 -11.85 -29.31
N TYR A 178 6.18 -11.40 -28.15
CA TYR A 178 5.53 -10.09 -28.01
C TYR A 178 5.94 -9.38 -26.73
N GLU A 179 5.60 -8.10 -26.61
CA GLU A 179 5.75 -7.34 -25.37
C GLU A 179 4.43 -6.67 -24.99
N PHE A 180 4.26 -6.34 -23.72
CA PHE A 180 3.15 -5.53 -23.24
C PHE A 180 3.60 -4.63 -22.09
N VAL A 181 2.95 -3.48 -21.96
CA VAL A 181 3.20 -2.54 -20.86
C VAL A 181 2.31 -2.91 -19.69
N MET A 182 2.86 -2.99 -18.49
CA MET A 182 2.10 -3.09 -17.24
C MET A 182 2.19 -1.78 -16.45
N VAL A 183 1.05 -1.36 -15.92
CA VAL A 183 0.87 -0.19 -15.06
C VAL A 183 -0.03 -0.55 -13.88
N ALA A 184 0.11 0.16 -12.78
CA ALA A 184 -0.75 0.02 -11.61
C ALA A 184 -1.16 1.40 -11.08
N ASP A 185 -2.35 1.47 -10.49
CA ASP A 185 -2.84 2.63 -9.74
C ASP A 185 -2.65 4.00 -10.43
N PRO A 186 -3.14 4.21 -11.67
CA PRO A 186 -3.30 5.58 -12.19
C PRO A 186 -4.17 6.43 -11.25
N GLN A 187 -5.18 5.83 -10.61
CA GLN A 187 -6.05 6.35 -9.56
C GLN A 187 -6.30 7.86 -9.71
N ILE A 188 -6.83 8.24 -10.88
CA ILE A 188 -7.02 9.64 -11.24
C ILE A 188 -7.99 10.28 -10.25
N GLY A 189 -7.57 11.36 -9.58
CA GLY A 189 -8.34 12.05 -8.55
C GLY A 189 -7.69 11.99 -7.16
N ALA A 190 -6.85 10.99 -6.89
CA ALA A 190 -6.33 10.72 -5.54
C ALA A 190 -5.39 11.81 -4.99
N SER A 191 -4.74 12.60 -5.85
CA SER A 191 -3.92 13.74 -5.38
C SER A 191 -4.76 14.95 -4.95
N GLY A 192 -6.07 14.95 -5.25
CA GLY A 192 -6.92 16.12 -5.18
C GLY A 192 -6.83 17.06 -6.39
N ASP A 193 -5.94 16.78 -7.37
CA ASP A 193 -5.81 17.52 -8.63
C ASP A 193 -5.87 16.57 -9.85
N ILE A 194 -7.09 16.32 -10.34
CA ILE A 194 -7.38 15.53 -11.54
C ILE A 194 -6.53 15.97 -12.75
N ALA A 195 -6.22 17.27 -12.87
CA ALA A 195 -5.46 17.76 -14.01
C ALA A 195 -3.97 17.40 -13.90
N GLU A 196 -3.39 17.36 -12.70
CA GLU A 196 -2.02 16.87 -12.48
C GLU A 196 -1.94 15.36 -12.65
N ASP A 197 -2.87 14.60 -12.07
CA ASP A 197 -2.93 13.14 -12.22
C ASP A 197 -3.02 12.75 -13.70
N ARG A 198 -3.86 13.45 -14.46
CA ARG A 198 -3.94 13.29 -15.91
C ARG A 198 -2.61 13.57 -16.60
N ARG A 199 -1.88 14.63 -16.22
CA ARG A 199 -0.59 14.97 -16.83
C ARG A 199 0.47 13.91 -16.52
N GLY A 200 0.48 13.38 -15.30
CA GLY A 200 1.33 12.26 -14.91
C GLY A 200 1.00 11.01 -15.72
N TRP A 201 -0.28 10.65 -15.78
CA TRP A 201 -0.76 9.51 -16.55
C TRP A 201 -0.45 9.60 -18.06
N GLU A 202 -0.69 10.76 -18.67
CA GLU A 202 -0.33 11.02 -20.07
C GLU A 202 1.18 10.90 -20.31
N ARG A 203 2.02 11.31 -19.36
CA ARG A 203 3.48 11.19 -19.44
C ARG A 203 3.92 9.73 -19.40
N THR A 204 3.42 8.99 -18.42
CA THR A 204 3.75 7.56 -18.22
C THR A 204 3.41 6.74 -19.44
N LEU A 205 2.18 6.85 -19.96
CA LEU A 205 1.78 6.09 -21.16
C LEU A 205 2.60 6.47 -22.39
N ARG A 206 2.92 7.75 -22.59
CA ARG A 206 3.76 8.17 -23.72
C ARG A 206 5.16 7.59 -23.62
N GLN A 207 5.79 7.67 -22.45
CA GLN A 207 7.13 7.11 -22.25
C GLN A 207 7.15 5.59 -22.43
N ALA A 208 6.16 4.90 -21.87
CA ALA A 208 6.06 3.45 -22.00
C ALA A 208 5.92 3.02 -23.47
N ILE A 209 5.06 3.68 -24.24
CA ILE A 209 4.86 3.38 -25.65
C ILE A 209 6.01 3.87 -26.54
N ASP A 210 6.63 5.01 -26.24
CA ASP A 210 7.83 5.48 -26.97
C ASP A 210 8.99 4.49 -26.81
N ARG A 211 9.09 3.83 -25.64
CA ARG A 211 10.07 2.79 -25.35
C ARG A 211 9.72 1.45 -26.00
N SER A 212 8.45 1.08 -25.96
CA SER A 212 7.93 -0.21 -26.44
C SER A 212 6.80 0.00 -27.47
N PRO A 213 7.10 0.56 -28.65
CA PRO A 213 6.09 0.93 -29.64
C PRO A 213 5.41 -0.30 -30.25
N ASP A 214 6.04 -1.47 -30.16
CA ASP A 214 5.50 -2.75 -30.62
C ASP A 214 4.76 -3.52 -29.51
N SER A 215 4.41 -2.85 -28.39
CA SER A 215 3.53 -3.43 -27.36
C SER A 215 2.21 -3.93 -27.97
N SER A 216 1.84 -5.16 -27.62
CA SER A 216 0.58 -5.78 -28.05
C SER A 216 -0.64 -5.21 -27.33
N PHE A 217 -0.47 -4.80 -26.07
CA PHE A 217 -1.49 -4.20 -25.23
C PHE A 217 -0.86 -3.49 -24.01
N ILE A 218 -1.69 -2.75 -23.29
CA ILE A 218 -1.42 -2.18 -21.96
C ILE A 218 -2.23 -3.00 -20.95
N LEU A 219 -1.61 -3.41 -19.86
CA LEU A 219 -2.23 -4.15 -18.76
C LEU A 219 -2.26 -3.24 -17.52
N SER A 220 -3.45 -2.93 -17.03
CA SER A 220 -3.67 -2.12 -15.82
C SER A 220 -4.06 -3.01 -14.65
N ALA A 221 -3.30 -2.97 -13.56
CA ALA A 221 -3.56 -3.76 -12.35
C ALA A 221 -4.60 -3.15 -11.38
N GLY A 222 -5.46 -2.24 -11.86
CA GLY A 222 -6.57 -1.69 -11.08
C GLY A 222 -6.40 -0.22 -10.71
N ASP A 223 -7.45 0.31 -10.10
CA ASP A 223 -7.63 1.70 -9.68
C ASP A 223 -7.37 2.69 -10.82
N GLN A 224 -8.24 2.70 -11.82
CA GLN A 224 -8.12 3.67 -12.91
C GLN A 224 -8.50 5.09 -12.46
N VAL A 225 -9.53 5.19 -11.62
CA VAL A 225 -10.03 6.45 -11.03
C VAL A 225 -10.02 6.34 -9.51
N ASP A 226 -10.12 7.47 -8.80
CA ASP A 226 -10.19 7.49 -7.33
C ASP A 226 -11.65 7.47 -6.83
N ALA A 227 -12.51 8.30 -7.40
CA ALA A 227 -13.92 8.33 -7.11
C ALA A 227 -14.69 7.49 -8.12
N ARG A 228 -15.05 6.27 -7.72
CA ARG A 228 -15.76 5.23 -8.49
C ARG A 228 -16.97 5.67 -9.35
N TYR A 229 -17.63 6.80 -9.05
CA TYR A 229 -18.77 7.34 -9.81
C TYR A 229 -18.42 8.58 -10.68
N SER A 230 -17.15 8.97 -10.73
CA SER A 230 -16.69 10.24 -11.30
C SER A 230 -16.39 10.11 -12.79
N GLU A 231 -17.38 10.46 -13.61
CA GLU A 231 -17.20 10.61 -15.07
C GLU A 231 -16.13 11.64 -15.44
N LYS A 232 -15.77 12.56 -14.54
CA LYS A 232 -14.69 13.52 -14.77
C LYS A 232 -13.32 12.84 -14.69
N GLU A 233 -13.14 11.95 -13.73
CA GLU A 233 -11.91 11.18 -13.58
C GLU A 233 -11.78 10.13 -14.67
N TYR A 234 -12.88 9.45 -15.04
CA TYR A 234 -12.89 8.57 -16.20
C TYR A 234 -12.54 9.33 -17.49
N ALA A 235 -13.10 10.53 -17.72
CA ALA A 235 -12.74 11.35 -18.87
C ALA A 235 -11.25 11.73 -18.88
N ALA A 236 -10.65 11.97 -17.71
CA ALA A 236 -9.22 12.23 -17.56
C ALA A 236 -8.37 10.96 -17.77
N TYR A 237 -8.82 9.81 -17.28
CA TYR A 237 -8.18 8.51 -17.50
C TYR A 237 -8.13 8.14 -18.99
N PHE A 238 -9.20 8.35 -19.75
CA PHE A 238 -9.27 8.06 -21.20
C PHE A 238 -8.69 9.17 -22.10
N ALA A 239 -8.20 10.27 -21.51
CA ALA A 239 -7.63 11.38 -22.27
C ALA A 239 -6.38 11.02 -23.09
N PRO A 240 -5.40 10.23 -22.58
CA PRO A 240 -4.20 9.85 -23.31
C PRO A 240 -4.50 9.22 -24.66
N GLU A 241 -3.75 9.64 -25.68
CA GLU A 241 -3.88 9.11 -27.04
C GLU A 241 -3.53 7.61 -27.18
N PRO A 242 -2.52 7.07 -26.46
CA PRO A 242 -2.21 5.64 -26.54
C PRO A 242 -3.39 4.71 -26.28
N LEU A 243 -4.33 5.07 -25.40
CA LEU A 243 -5.52 4.24 -25.11
C LEU A 243 -6.49 4.10 -26.30
N ARG A 244 -6.33 4.92 -27.35
CA ARG A 244 -7.09 4.79 -28.61
C ARG A 244 -6.34 3.96 -29.65
N ASN A 245 -5.08 3.60 -29.40
CA ASN A 245 -4.23 2.94 -30.38
C ASN A 245 -3.68 1.58 -29.91
N TYR A 246 -3.65 1.36 -28.59
CA TYR A 246 -3.24 0.12 -27.95
C TYR A 246 -4.41 -0.46 -27.14
N PRO A 247 -4.68 -1.77 -27.23
CA PRO A 247 -5.67 -2.41 -26.39
C PRO A 247 -5.31 -2.26 -24.91
N ALA A 248 -6.29 -2.11 -24.03
CA ALA A 248 -6.12 -2.05 -22.59
C ALA A 248 -6.82 -3.25 -21.90
N ALA A 249 -6.06 -4.12 -21.25
CA ALA A 249 -6.54 -5.16 -20.36
C ALA A 249 -6.58 -4.61 -18.93
N THR A 250 -7.77 -4.32 -18.42
CA THR A 250 -7.96 -3.66 -17.11
C THR A 250 -8.45 -4.63 -16.04
N THR A 251 -7.84 -4.53 -14.86
CA THR A 251 -8.32 -5.12 -13.61
C THR A 251 -9.20 -4.12 -12.87
N ILE A 252 -10.19 -4.61 -12.12
CA ILE A 252 -11.02 -3.78 -11.24
C ILE A 252 -10.28 -3.58 -9.92
N GLY A 253 -9.98 -2.33 -9.55
CA GLY A 253 -9.49 -1.98 -8.20
C GLY A 253 -10.60 -1.58 -7.23
N ASN A 254 -10.26 -1.31 -5.97
CA ASN A 254 -11.25 -0.94 -4.95
C ASN A 254 -11.83 0.47 -5.15
N HIS A 255 -11.22 1.29 -6.01
CA HIS A 255 -11.77 2.56 -6.45
C HIS A 255 -12.55 2.47 -7.78
N ASP A 256 -12.55 1.29 -8.43
CA ASP A 256 -13.31 1.01 -9.65
C ASP A 256 -14.57 0.17 -9.39
N ASP A 257 -14.82 -0.25 -8.14
CA ASP A 257 -15.70 -1.33 -7.69
C ASP A 257 -17.22 -1.09 -7.86
N THR A 258 -17.64 -0.40 -8.93
CA THR A 258 -19.06 -0.17 -9.24
C THR A 258 -19.39 -0.42 -10.69
N TYR A 259 -20.68 -0.47 -10.99
CA TYR A 259 -21.21 -0.54 -12.34
C TYR A 259 -20.66 0.53 -13.32
N HIS A 260 -20.08 1.65 -12.86
CA HIS A 260 -19.43 2.59 -13.77
C HIS A 260 -18.25 1.95 -14.49
N TYR A 261 -17.44 1.11 -13.84
CA TYR A 261 -16.37 0.38 -14.51
C TYR A 261 -16.96 -0.49 -15.64
N ALA A 262 -17.97 -1.29 -15.32
CA ALA A 262 -18.65 -2.17 -16.27
C ALA A 262 -19.27 -1.42 -17.47
N TYR A 263 -19.56 -0.13 -17.34
CA TYR A 263 -20.07 0.66 -18.45
C TYR A 263 -18.96 1.09 -19.43
N HIS A 264 -17.74 1.25 -18.92
CA HIS A 264 -16.59 1.75 -19.67
C HIS A 264 -15.79 0.65 -20.36
N PHE A 265 -15.74 -0.55 -19.80
CA PHE A 265 -14.87 -1.63 -20.27
C PHE A 265 -15.64 -2.85 -20.77
N ASN A 266 -15.13 -3.48 -21.82
CA ASN A 266 -15.68 -4.69 -22.42
C ASN A 266 -14.59 -5.77 -22.43
N VAL A 267 -14.54 -6.59 -21.38
CA VAL A 267 -13.51 -7.62 -21.21
C VAL A 267 -13.95 -8.98 -21.79
N PRO A 268 -13.02 -9.82 -22.28
CA PRO A 268 -13.35 -11.13 -22.86
C PRO A 268 -13.57 -12.20 -21.80
N ASN A 269 -14.42 -13.18 -22.10
CA ASN A 269 -14.69 -14.37 -21.26
C ASN A 269 -14.99 -14.07 -19.78
N GLU A 270 -15.64 -12.96 -19.50
CA GLU A 270 -16.03 -12.57 -18.15
C GLU A 270 -17.10 -13.49 -17.55
N ASN A 271 -16.89 -13.90 -16.31
CA ASN A 271 -17.85 -14.64 -15.51
C ASN A 271 -18.52 -13.69 -14.51
N TRP A 272 -19.74 -13.26 -14.82
CA TRP A 272 -20.52 -12.37 -13.95
C TRP A 272 -20.98 -12.99 -12.62
N GLU A 273 -20.87 -14.31 -12.45
CA GLU A 273 -21.29 -15.00 -11.24
C GLU A 273 -20.15 -15.20 -10.24
N LEU A 274 -18.90 -15.23 -10.69
CA LEU A 274 -17.72 -15.48 -9.85
C LEU A 274 -16.87 -14.20 -9.74
N GLY A 275 -16.57 -13.78 -8.50
CA GLY A 275 -15.75 -12.60 -8.24
C GLY A 275 -16.50 -11.27 -8.40
N ASN A 276 -17.81 -11.28 -8.68
CA ASN A 276 -18.55 -10.04 -8.89
C ASN A 276 -18.79 -9.27 -7.58
N TYR A 277 -18.39 -7.99 -7.56
CA TYR A 277 -18.65 -7.08 -6.45
C TYR A 277 -19.39 -5.82 -6.91
N ASP A 278 -20.49 -5.45 -6.23
CA ASP A 278 -21.34 -4.26 -6.51
C ASP A 278 -21.65 -4.02 -8.01
N ASN A 279 -21.83 -5.09 -8.78
CA ASN A 279 -22.08 -5.08 -10.22
C ASN A 279 -20.98 -4.39 -11.05
N SER A 280 -19.74 -4.38 -10.56
CA SER A 280 -18.58 -3.82 -11.26
C SER A 280 -18.04 -4.71 -12.38
N GLY A 281 -18.31 -6.01 -12.31
CA GLY A 281 -17.75 -7.01 -13.21
C GLY A 281 -17.24 -8.19 -12.41
N GLY A 282 -17.03 -9.33 -13.06
CA GLY A 282 -16.52 -10.55 -12.43
C GLY A 282 -15.12 -10.93 -12.89
N ASP A 283 -14.69 -12.14 -12.53
CA ASP A 283 -13.41 -12.68 -12.98
C ASP A 283 -13.44 -12.95 -14.50
N TYR A 284 -12.32 -12.74 -15.19
CA TYR A 284 -12.25 -12.93 -16.64
C TYR A 284 -10.90 -13.49 -17.09
N TYR A 285 -10.82 -14.01 -18.32
CA TYR A 285 -9.58 -14.54 -18.86
C TYR A 285 -9.45 -14.28 -20.36
N PHE A 286 -8.21 -14.26 -20.84
CA PHE A 286 -7.92 -14.24 -22.27
C PHE A 286 -6.61 -14.96 -22.57
N SER A 287 -6.37 -15.21 -23.85
CA SER A 287 -5.09 -15.72 -24.34
C SER A 287 -4.45 -14.73 -25.30
N TYR A 288 -3.12 -14.72 -25.32
CA TYR A 288 -2.36 -14.05 -26.38
C TYR A 288 -1.19 -14.95 -26.74
N GLY A 289 -1.25 -15.56 -27.93
CA GLY A 289 -0.32 -16.62 -28.31
C GLY A 289 -0.40 -17.82 -27.37
N ASP A 290 0.76 -18.23 -26.84
CA ASP A 290 0.89 -19.36 -25.91
C ASP A 290 0.87 -18.95 -24.43
N THR A 291 0.29 -17.78 -24.13
CA THR A 291 0.12 -17.27 -22.75
C THR A 291 -1.35 -17.24 -22.35
N LEU A 292 -1.65 -17.76 -21.16
CA LEU A 292 -2.95 -17.63 -20.52
C LEU A 292 -2.91 -16.51 -19.49
N PHE A 293 -3.82 -15.55 -19.62
CA PHE A 293 -4.03 -14.48 -18.64
C PHE A 293 -5.35 -14.73 -17.92
N MET A 294 -5.31 -14.78 -16.59
CA MET A 294 -6.49 -14.78 -15.74
C MET A 294 -6.51 -13.50 -14.91
N ASN A 295 -7.68 -12.90 -14.77
CA ASN A 295 -7.87 -11.65 -14.04
C ASN A 295 -8.98 -11.84 -12.99
N LEU A 296 -8.67 -11.56 -11.72
CA LEU A 296 -9.62 -11.70 -10.62
C LEU A 296 -10.07 -10.33 -10.12
N ASN A 297 -11.38 -10.17 -9.92
CA ASN A 297 -11.93 -9.03 -9.22
C ASN A 297 -11.82 -9.24 -7.70
N SER A 298 -10.62 -9.00 -7.17
CA SER A 298 -10.29 -9.17 -5.74
C SER A 298 -11.07 -8.29 -4.75
N ASN A 299 -12.00 -7.44 -5.22
CA ASN A 299 -12.97 -6.77 -4.35
C ASN A 299 -14.00 -7.74 -3.78
N SER A 300 -14.29 -8.84 -4.51
CA SER A 300 -15.01 -9.96 -3.92
C SER A 300 -14.12 -10.63 -2.89
N GLN A 301 -14.45 -10.47 -1.61
CA GLN A 301 -13.74 -11.16 -0.52
C GLN A 301 -14.19 -12.63 -0.38
N ASN A 302 -14.58 -13.27 -1.49
CA ASN A 302 -14.95 -14.67 -1.53
C ASN A 302 -13.88 -15.48 -2.30
N PRO A 303 -12.82 -15.98 -1.62
CA PRO A 303 -11.77 -16.76 -2.26
C PRO A 303 -12.29 -18.02 -2.95
N GLU A 304 -13.40 -18.62 -2.50
CA GLU A 304 -13.96 -19.82 -3.11
C GLU A 304 -14.40 -19.58 -4.56
N GLU A 305 -14.95 -18.39 -4.87
CA GLU A 305 -15.34 -18.01 -6.23
C GLU A 305 -14.12 -17.87 -7.14
N HIS A 306 -13.08 -17.22 -6.65
CA HIS A 306 -11.82 -17.04 -7.39
C HIS A 306 -11.11 -18.37 -7.62
N ILE A 307 -11.07 -19.24 -6.61
CA ILE A 307 -10.50 -20.60 -6.73
C ILE A 307 -11.29 -21.40 -7.77
N GLN A 308 -12.63 -21.37 -7.70
CA GLN A 308 -13.48 -22.03 -8.67
C GLN A 308 -13.21 -21.51 -10.09
N PHE A 309 -13.16 -20.19 -10.27
CA PHE A 309 -12.88 -19.58 -11.57
C PHE A 309 -11.52 -20.02 -12.14
N MET A 310 -10.46 -19.98 -11.32
CA MET A 310 -9.12 -20.39 -11.75
C MET A 310 -9.07 -21.87 -12.15
N GLU A 311 -9.66 -22.76 -11.35
CA GLU A 311 -9.69 -24.20 -11.63
C GLU A 311 -10.52 -24.53 -12.88
N GLU A 312 -11.72 -23.94 -13.01
CA GLU A 312 -12.58 -24.14 -14.19
C GLU A 312 -11.94 -23.60 -15.46
N THR A 313 -11.26 -22.45 -15.39
CA THR A 313 -10.54 -21.88 -16.54
C THR A 313 -9.34 -22.76 -16.93
N ALA A 314 -8.57 -23.23 -15.94
CA ALA A 314 -7.47 -24.16 -16.19
C ALA A 314 -7.96 -25.47 -16.83
N GLU A 315 -9.09 -26.02 -16.37
CA GLU A 315 -9.70 -27.22 -16.95
C GLU A 315 -10.23 -26.97 -18.38
N ALA A 316 -10.99 -25.88 -18.57
CA ALA A 316 -11.58 -25.53 -19.86
C ALA A 316 -10.52 -25.27 -20.94
N THR A 317 -9.33 -24.80 -20.54
CA THR A 317 -8.22 -24.50 -21.43
C THR A 317 -7.13 -25.58 -21.49
N ALA A 318 -7.28 -26.70 -20.77
CA ALA A 318 -6.28 -27.77 -20.68
C ALA A 318 -5.92 -28.43 -22.02
N GLY A 319 -6.72 -28.20 -23.08
CA GLY A 319 -6.41 -28.65 -24.44
C GLY A 319 -5.32 -27.84 -25.16
N ARG A 320 -4.89 -26.71 -24.60
CA ARG A 320 -3.78 -25.87 -25.11
C ARG A 320 -2.54 -26.06 -24.23
N GLU A 321 -1.38 -26.17 -24.86
CA GLU A 321 -0.10 -26.19 -24.14
C GLU A 321 0.37 -24.76 -23.85
N TRP A 322 0.05 -24.25 -22.68
CA TRP A 322 0.48 -22.92 -22.24
C TRP A 322 1.98 -22.91 -21.89
N LYS A 323 2.74 -21.99 -22.50
CA LYS A 323 4.14 -21.72 -22.12
C LYS A 323 4.21 -20.87 -20.86
N TRP A 324 3.31 -19.89 -20.79
CA TRP A 324 3.22 -18.93 -19.72
C TRP A 324 1.78 -18.87 -19.18
N LYS A 325 1.65 -18.77 -17.86
CA LYS A 325 0.37 -18.40 -17.21
C LYS A 325 0.62 -17.21 -16.30
N ILE A 326 -0.16 -16.15 -16.50
CA ILE A 326 -0.07 -14.91 -15.74
C ILE A 326 -1.41 -14.66 -15.06
N LEU A 327 -1.37 -14.42 -13.76
CA LEU A 327 -2.54 -14.02 -12.97
C LEU A 327 -2.46 -12.51 -12.69
N VAL A 328 -3.60 -11.85 -12.66
CA VAL A 328 -3.70 -10.42 -12.36
C VAL A 328 -4.85 -10.21 -11.39
N PHE A 329 -4.62 -9.42 -10.34
CA PHE A 329 -5.68 -8.90 -9.48
C PHE A 329 -5.15 -7.70 -8.69
N HIS A 330 -6.05 -6.89 -8.15
CA HIS A 330 -5.67 -5.58 -7.63
C HIS A 330 -5.00 -5.63 -6.26
N HIS A 331 -5.65 -6.22 -5.25
CA HIS A 331 -5.16 -6.21 -3.86
C HIS A 331 -3.85 -7.01 -3.73
N SER A 332 -2.75 -6.32 -3.41
CA SER A 332 -1.44 -6.94 -3.40
C SER A 332 -1.23 -7.89 -2.22
N ILE A 333 -1.26 -9.20 -2.51
CA ILE A 333 -1.01 -10.22 -1.49
C ILE A 333 0.45 -10.33 -1.08
N TYR A 334 1.40 -9.75 -1.82
CA TYR A 334 2.81 -9.66 -1.43
C TYR A 334 3.35 -8.25 -1.71
N SER A 335 2.96 -7.30 -0.85
CA SER A 335 3.43 -5.91 -0.85
C SER A 335 4.19 -5.60 0.44
N ALA A 336 4.71 -4.39 0.58
CA ALA A 336 5.52 -4.00 1.75
C ALA A 336 5.10 -2.66 2.35
N ALA A 337 3.93 -2.16 1.95
CA ALA A 337 3.40 -0.88 2.39
C ALA A 337 2.21 -1.07 3.34
N ALA A 338 1.42 -0.02 3.50
CA ALA A 338 0.37 0.12 4.50
C ALA A 338 -0.59 -1.09 4.59
N HIS A 339 -0.96 -1.71 3.47
CA HIS A 339 -1.97 -2.78 3.49
C HIS A 339 -1.40 -4.20 3.50
N SER A 340 -0.06 -4.36 3.50
CA SER A 340 0.62 -5.67 3.46
C SER A 340 0.21 -6.65 4.59
N GLN A 341 -0.30 -6.11 5.70
CA GLN A 341 -0.78 -6.83 6.88
C GLN A 341 -2.29 -6.68 7.13
N SER A 342 -3.04 -6.08 6.20
CA SER A 342 -4.49 -5.95 6.34
C SER A 342 -5.17 -7.34 6.34
N GLU A 343 -6.27 -7.48 7.09
CA GLU A 343 -7.00 -8.76 7.21
C GLU A 343 -7.42 -9.31 5.84
N VAL A 344 -7.86 -8.43 4.93
CA VAL A 344 -8.25 -8.79 3.56
C VAL A 344 -7.07 -9.35 2.78
N VAL A 345 -5.92 -8.68 2.82
CA VAL A 345 -4.70 -9.12 2.13
C VAL A 345 -4.19 -10.46 2.68
N LEU A 346 -4.18 -10.62 4.01
CA LEU A 346 -3.75 -11.87 4.65
C LEU A 346 -4.69 -13.02 4.31
N ASN A 347 -6.01 -12.78 4.30
CA ASN A 347 -6.99 -13.79 3.92
C ASN A 347 -6.84 -14.21 2.45
N LEU A 348 -6.74 -13.25 1.53
CA LEU A 348 -6.53 -13.55 0.11
C LEU A 348 -5.20 -14.31 -0.11
N ARG A 349 -4.11 -13.89 0.57
CA ARG A 349 -2.82 -14.59 0.54
C ARG A 349 -2.99 -16.06 0.95
N GLU A 350 -3.53 -16.29 2.15
CA GLU A 350 -3.69 -17.64 2.72
C GLU A 350 -4.54 -18.55 1.84
N GLN A 351 -5.63 -18.02 1.26
CA GLN A 351 -6.60 -18.83 0.53
C GLN A 351 -6.24 -19.05 -0.94
N LEU A 352 -5.66 -18.05 -1.62
CA LEU A 352 -5.39 -18.13 -3.06
C LEU A 352 -4.05 -18.82 -3.38
N VAL A 353 -2.99 -18.58 -2.60
CA VAL A 353 -1.64 -19.09 -2.88
C VAL A 353 -1.60 -20.61 -3.13
N PRO A 354 -2.29 -21.47 -2.35
CA PRO A 354 -2.28 -22.91 -2.61
C PRO A 354 -2.82 -23.29 -4.00
N THR A 355 -3.82 -22.56 -4.51
CA THR A 355 -4.37 -22.80 -5.86
C THR A 355 -3.48 -22.20 -6.94
N ILE A 356 -2.86 -21.05 -6.68
CA ILE A 356 -1.87 -20.42 -7.57
C ILE A 356 -0.69 -21.38 -7.81
N ASP A 357 -0.13 -21.93 -6.73
CA ASP A 357 0.97 -22.90 -6.78
C ASP A 357 0.55 -24.19 -7.51
N LYS A 358 -0.65 -24.72 -7.21
CA LYS A 358 -1.19 -25.92 -7.84
C LYS A 358 -1.37 -25.79 -9.36
N ILE A 359 -1.82 -24.63 -9.83
CA ILE A 359 -2.01 -24.36 -11.27
C ILE A 359 -0.67 -24.09 -11.96
N GLY A 360 0.33 -23.64 -11.21
CA GLY A 360 1.66 -23.28 -11.71
C GLY A 360 1.58 -22.03 -12.58
N PHE A 361 1.17 -20.91 -11.97
CA PHE A 361 1.35 -19.59 -12.55
C PHE A 361 2.81 -19.20 -12.53
N ASP A 362 3.23 -18.41 -13.52
CA ASP A 362 4.61 -17.95 -13.63
C ASP A 362 4.80 -16.58 -12.99
N ALA A 363 3.80 -15.73 -13.12
CA ALA A 363 3.78 -14.42 -12.53
C ALA A 363 2.37 -14.03 -12.06
N VAL A 364 2.30 -13.27 -10.98
CA VAL A 364 1.11 -12.59 -10.47
C VAL A 364 1.40 -11.09 -10.45
N LEU A 365 0.58 -10.32 -11.16
CA LEU A 365 0.72 -8.86 -11.31
C LEU A 365 -0.37 -8.13 -10.54
N MET A 366 0.01 -7.21 -9.64
CA MET A 366 -0.88 -6.54 -8.69
C MET A 366 -0.57 -5.04 -8.54
N GLY A 367 -1.41 -4.30 -7.80
CA GLY A 367 -1.32 -2.85 -7.56
C GLY A 367 -1.61 -2.49 -6.10
N HIS A 368 -2.53 -1.55 -5.84
CA HIS A 368 -3.15 -1.23 -4.54
C HIS A 368 -2.26 -0.55 -3.48
N ASP A 369 -0.97 -0.90 -3.43
CA ASP A 369 -0.06 -0.50 -2.35
C ASP A 369 0.89 0.63 -2.74
N HIS A 370 0.72 1.21 -3.93
CA HIS A 370 1.38 2.44 -4.39
C HIS A 370 2.91 2.47 -4.12
N SER A 371 3.54 1.31 -4.11
CA SER A 371 4.94 1.04 -3.80
C SER A 371 5.38 -0.14 -4.64
N TYR A 372 6.68 -0.24 -4.92
CA TYR A 372 7.18 -1.31 -5.77
C TYR A 372 7.71 -2.47 -4.93
N VAL A 373 7.16 -3.65 -5.16
CA VAL A 373 7.66 -4.90 -4.58
C VAL A 373 7.75 -5.97 -5.65
N ARG A 374 8.92 -6.61 -5.74
CA ARG A 374 9.10 -7.87 -6.46
C ARG A 374 9.56 -8.93 -5.50
N THR A 375 8.84 -10.04 -5.44
CA THR A 375 9.22 -11.17 -4.59
C THR A 375 10.40 -11.95 -5.19
N TYR A 376 10.99 -12.85 -4.40
CA TYR A 376 11.66 -14.02 -4.98
C TYR A 376 10.63 -14.89 -5.73
N GLN A 377 11.05 -15.97 -6.39
CA GLN A 377 10.07 -17.03 -6.70
C GLN A 377 9.50 -17.53 -5.38
N MET A 378 8.19 -17.76 -5.33
CA MET A 378 7.51 -18.16 -4.11
C MET A 378 6.78 -19.48 -4.33
N GLU A 379 6.84 -20.37 -3.34
CA GLU A 379 6.04 -21.60 -3.30
C GLU A 379 5.69 -21.90 -1.84
N ASN A 380 4.44 -22.31 -1.58
CA ASN A 380 3.96 -22.65 -0.24
C ASN A 380 4.28 -21.55 0.79
N PHE A 381 4.00 -20.30 0.42
CA PHE A 381 4.26 -19.09 1.22
C PHE A 381 5.73 -18.76 1.50
N GLN A 382 6.68 -19.51 0.93
CA GLN A 382 8.10 -19.34 1.20
C GLN A 382 8.85 -18.85 -0.04
N PRO A 383 9.85 -17.96 0.13
CA PRO A 383 10.73 -17.60 -0.96
C PRO A 383 11.62 -18.79 -1.33
N LEU A 384 11.70 -19.07 -2.62
CA LEU A 384 12.65 -19.98 -3.24
C LEU A 384 13.85 -19.16 -3.72
N LYS A 385 14.97 -19.24 -3.02
CA LYS A 385 16.21 -18.56 -3.41
C LYS A 385 17.21 -19.50 -4.09
N ASN A 386 16.85 -20.77 -4.25
CA ASN A 386 17.68 -21.81 -4.86
C ASN A 386 17.14 -22.21 -6.22
N HIS A 387 17.71 -21.63 -7.27
CA HIS A 387 17.45 -22.04 -8.64
C HIS A 387 18.74 -22.33 -9.37
N MET A 388 18.66 -23.18 -10.39
CA MET A 388 19.69 -23.19 -11.42
C MET A 388 19.65 -21.84 -12.14
N MET A 389 20.80 -21.18 -12.26
CA MET A 389 20.90 -19.85 -12.86
C MET A 389 21.62 -19.90 -14.20
N GLN A 390 21.18 -19.09 -15.15
CA GLN A 390 21.92 -18.76 -16.37
C GLN A 390 22.15 -17.25 -16.40
N GLY A 391 23.35 -16.83 -15.97
CA GLY A 391 23.57 -15.44 -15.61
C GLY A 391 22.76 -15.11 -14.35
N ASP A 392 21.96 -14.05 -14.39
CA ASP A 392 21.09 -13.61 -13.29
C ASP A 392 19.64 -14.14 -13.41
N ALA A 393 19.34 -14.94 -14.45
CA ALA A 393 18.01 -15.49 -14.70
C ALA A 393 17.89 -16.93 -14.19
N PRO A 394 16.87 -17.28 -13.37
CA PRO A 394 16.56 -18.67 -13.07
C PRO A 394 16.11 -19.46 -14.32
N VAL A 395 16.61 -20.69 -14.43
CA VAL A 395 16.28 -21.64 -15.50
C VAL A 395 15.33 -22.71 -14.96
N ASN A 396 14.17 -22.82 -15.59
CA ASN A 396 13.05 -23.68 -15.19
C ASN A 396 12.76 -23.59 -13.68
N PRO A 397 12.61 -22.38 -13.11
CA PRO A 397 12.33 -22.26 -11.69
C PRO A 397 11.01 -22.92 -11.31
N GLU A 398 10.97 -23.45 -10.10
CA GLU A 398 9.74 -23.75 -9.39
C GLU A 398 9.19 -22.47 -8.74
N GLY A 399 7.92 -22.50 -8.34
CA GLY A 399 7.24 -21.37 -7.72
C GLY A 399 6.81 -20.26 -8.70
N THR A 400 6.18 -19.24 -8.11
CA THR A 400 5.51 -18.13 -8.82
C THR A 400 6.17 -16.80 -8.44
N LEU A 401 6.37 -15.92 -9.42
CA LEU A 401 6.83 -14.55 -9.18
C LEU A 401 5.64 -13.66 -8.81
N TYR A 402 5.73 -12.84 -7.77
CA TYR A 402 4.69 -11.86 -7.44
C TYR A 402 5.25 -10.44 -7.55
N ILE A 403 4.47 -9.56 -8.18
CA ILE A 403 4.85 -8.16 -8.42
C ILE A 403 3.71 -7.25 -8.00
N THR A 404 4.05 -6.33 -7.10
CA THR A 404 3.22 -5.16 -6.76
C THR A 404 3.77 -3.96 -7.54
N GLY A 405 2.98 -3.45 -8.48
CA GLY A 405 3.29 -2.22 -9.18
C GLY A 405 3.12 -0.99 -8.29
N SER A 406 3.90 0.06 -8.55
CA SER A 406 3.67 1.39 -7.96
C SER A 406 2.75 2.23 -8.86
N THR A 407 2.37 3.42 -8.39
CA THR A 407 1.46 4.32 -9.13
C THR A 407 2.00 4.71 -10.51
N ALA A 408 1.12 4.73 -11.49
CA ALA A 408 1.42 5.12 -12.87
C ALA A 408 1.10 6.59 -13.18
N SER A 409 0.36 7.30 -12.33
CA SER A 409 0.09 8.75 -12.51
C SER A 409 0.93 9.61 -11.56
N GLY A 410 1.35 9.06 -10.43
CA GLY A 410 1.93 9.84 -9.33
C GLY A 410 0.90 10.52 -8.45
N SER A 411 -0.35 10.06 -8.49
CA SER A 411 -1.44 10.63 -7.69
C SER A 411 -1.26 10.41 -6.19
N LYS A 412 -0.62 9.30 -5.79
CA LYS A 412 -0.44 8.91 -4.39
C LYS A 412 0.69 7.90 -4.20
N TYR A 413 1.37 7.94 -3.05
CA TYR A 413 2.43 7.01 -2.65
C TYR A 413 2.22 6.55 -1.21
N TYR A 414 2.64 5.33 -0.87
CA TYR A 414 2.68 4.85 0.51
C TYR A 414 4.10 4.68 1.03
N TYR A 415 4.26 4.93 2.32
CA TYR A 415 5.44 4.54 3.07
C TYR A 415 5.50 3.02 3.23
N MET A 416 6.72 2.52 3.31
CA MET A 416 6.99 1.11 3.55
C MET A 416 6.86 0.81 5.05
N GLN A 417 6.45 -0.40 5.40
CA GLN A 417 6.49 -0.87 6.79
C GLN A 417 7.93 -0.84 7.33
N ASP A 418 8.11 -0.73 8.64
CA ASP A 418 9.45 -0.76 9.22
C ASP A 418 10.06 -2.17 9.16
N GLU A 419 9.26 -3.18 9.50
CA GLU A 419 9.70 -4.57 9.44
C GLU A 419 9.79 -5.03 7.98
N ARG A 420 10.95 -5.62 7.63
CA ARG A 420 11.17 -6.18 6.31
C ARG A 420 10.59 -7.58 6.21
N GLU A 421 9.65 -7.73 5.31
CA GLU A 421 9.06 -8.99 4.93
C GLU A 421 10.06 -9.95 4.23
N PRO A 422 10.00 -11.27 4.51
CA PRO A 422 11.01 -12.24 4.05
C PRO A 422 10.94 -12.55 2.54
N TYR A 423 9.81 -12.26 1.89
CA TYR A 423 9.53 -12.61 0.49
C TYR A 423 10.07 -11.59 -0.53
N SER A 424 10.37 -10.36 -0.14
CA SER A 424 10.76 -9.30 -1.08
C SER A 424 12.22 -9.43 -1.51
N ALA A 425 12.42 -9.65 -2.81
CA ALA A 425 13.71 -9.50 -3.46
C ALA A 425 14.04 -8.00 -3.66
N ILE A 426 13.06 -7.22 -4.12
CA ILE A 426 13.11 -5.76 -4.23
C ILE A 426 11.93 -5.17 -3.45
N ARG A 427 12.20 -4.05 -2.76
CA ARG A 427 11.27 -3.35 -1.88
C ARG A 427 11.62 -1.87 -1.94
N GLU A 428 10.88 -1.10 -2.72
CA GLU A 428 11.26 0.28 -3.05
C GLU A 428 10.07 1.24 -3.09
N GLN A 429 10.30 2.48 -2.63
CA GLN A 429 9.40 3.62 -2.81
C GLN A 429 10.20 4.80 -3.31
N TRP A 430 10.12 5.07 -4.61
CA TRP A 430 10.90 6.11 -5.27
C TRP A 430 10.23 7.49 -5.25
N GLY A 431 8.97 7.59 -4.85
CA GLY A 431 8.19 8.83 -4.90
C GLY A 431 8.01 9.38 -6.32
N VAL A 432 8.12 8.51 -7.33
CA VAL A 432 7.93 8.86 -8.74
C VAL A 432 7.10 7.78 -9.44
N PRO A 433 6.29 8.14 -10.46
CA PRO A 433 5.50 7.15 -11.17
C PRO A 433 6.40 6.17 -11.91
N THR A 434 5.95 4.91 -11.99
CA THR A 434 6.66 3.84 -12.71
C THR A 434 5.77 3.10 -13.67
N TYR A 435 6.38 2.45 -14.66
CA TYR A 435 5.72 1.46 -15.51
C TYR A 435 6.67 0.28 -15.75
N MET A 436 6.12 -0.84 -16.20
CA MET A 436 6.88 -2.03 -16.52
C MET A 436 6.69 -2.42 -17.98
N ASN A 437 7.78 -2.79 -18.67
CA ASN A 437 7.71 -3.50 -19.93
C ASN A 437 7.90 -4.99 -19.69
N ILE A 438 7.01 -5.83 -20.22
CA ILE A 438 7.07 -7.28 -20.10
C ILE A 438 7.19 -7.91 -21.49
N GLN A 439 8.32 -8.56 -21.74
CA GLN A 439 8.60 -9.30 -22.98
C GLN A 439 8.32 -10.79 -22.76
N VAL A 440 7.53 -11.37 -23.65
CA VAL A 440 7.11 -12.78 -23.62
C VAL A 440 7.61 -13.47 -24.88
N GLU A 441 8.49 -14.45 -24.70
CA GLU A 441 9.06 -15.28 -25.75
C GLU A 441 8.83 -16.76 -25.44
N PRO A 442 9.04 -17.69 -26.40
CA PRO A 442 8.73 -19.11 -26.18
C PRO A 442 9.47 -19.77 -25.01
N THR A 443 10.64 -19.24 -24.64
CA THR A 443 11.50 -19.78 -23.56
C THR A 443 11.92 -18.71 -22.56
N ARG A 444 11.40 -17.48 -22.65
CA ARG A 444 11.87 -16.36 -21.83
C ARG A 444 10.72 -15.40 -21.48
N LEU A 445 10.62 -15.02 -20.23
CA LEU A 445 9.75 -13.96 -19.74
C LEU A 445 10.63 -12.92 -19.05
N ARG A 446 10.66 -11.69 -19.55
CA ARG A 446 11.52 -10.61 -19.05
C ARG A 446 10.69 -9.41 -18.66
N LEU A 447 10.98 -8.84 -17.50
CA LEU A 447 10.26 -7.76 -16.87
C LEU A 447 11.24 -6.63 -16.56
N GLU A 448 10.98 -5.43 -17.08
CA GLU A 448 11.84 -4.25 -16.92
C GLU A 448 11.00 -3.08 -16.38
N THR A 449 11.32 -2.60 -15.18
CA THR A 449 10.61 -1.49 -14.51
C THR A 449 11.36 -0.19 -14.72
N TYR A 450 10.64 0.86 -15.14
CA TYR A 450 11.21 2.18 -15.41
C TYR A 450 10.53 3.28 -14.60
N ARG A 451 11.32 4.29 -14.24
CA ARG A 451 10.85 5.55 -13.65
C ARG A 451 10.46 6.52 -14.75
N THR A 452 9.44 7.33 -14.49
CA THR A 452 8.95 8.30 -15.50
C THR A 452 9.63 9.67 -15.47
N ASP A 453 10.37 9.98 -14.40
CA ASP A 453 11.08 11.26 -14.26
C ASP A 453 12.41 11.29 -15.04
N THR A 454 13.12 10.17 -15.04
CA THR A 454 14.48 10.02 -15.58
C THR A 454 14.59 8.97 -16.69
N ASP A 455 13.54 8.16 -16.90
CA ASP A 455 13.54 7.03 -17.84
C ASP A 455 14.59 5.95 -17.50
N GLU A 456 15.01 5.93 -16.23
CA GLU A 456 15.96 4.97 -15.66
C GLU A 456 15.31 3.61 -15.44
N LEU A 457 16.02 2.54 -15.82
CA LEU A 457 15.72 1.16 -15.46
C LEU A 457 16.03 0.97 -13.97
N VAL A 458 15.00 0.71 -13.16
CA VAL A 458 15.15 0.53 -11.70
C VAL A 458 15.09 -0.91 -11.26
N ASP A 459 14.50 -1.78 -12.06
CA ASP A 459 14.50 -3.22 -11.79
C ASP A 459 14.40 -4.01 -13.09
N GLU A 460 15.06 -5.17 -13.10
CA GLU A 460 15.03 -6.14 -14.20
C GLU A 460 14.97 -7.55 -13.62
N TYR A 461 14.06 -8.37 -14.15
CA TYR A 461 13.96 -9.77 -13.81
C TYR A 461 13.61 -10.62 -15.02
N GLU A 462 14.18 -11.82 -15.12
CA GLU A 462 13.98 -12.73 -16.24
C GLU A 462 13.74 -14.16 -15.74
N ILE A 463 12.81 -14.88 -16.37
CA ILE A 463 12.58 -16.32 -16.18
C ILE A 463 12.89 -17.02 -17.50
N ILE A 464 13.76 -18.04 -17.47
CA ILE A 464 14.03 -18.89 -18.62
C ILE A 464 13.30 -20.22 -18.44
N LYS A 465 12.51 -20.62 -19.43
CA LYS A 465 11.89 -21.95 -19.52
C LYS A 465 12.40 -22.69 -20.76
N ASP A 466 13.33 -23.61 -20.56
CA ASP A 466 13.83 -24.51 -21.61
C ASP A 466 13.78 -25.97 -21.13
N PRO A 467 12.80 -26.76 -21.57
CA PRO A 467 12.66 -28.16 -21.15
C PRO A 467 13.80 -29.07 -21.65
N SER A 468 14.68 -28.58 -22.53
CA SER A 468 15.88 -29.31 -22.94
C SER A 468 17.04 -29.19 -21.94
N ILE A 469 16.96 -28.24 -21.00
CA ILE A 469 17.93 -28.06 -19.92
C ILE A 469 17.43 -28.82 -18.70
N GLU A 470 18.18 -29.83 -18.27
CA GLU A 470 17.92 -30.54 -17.02
C GLU A 470 18.31 -29.64 -15.85
N THR A 471 17.33 -29.27 -15.02
CA THR A 471 17.57 -28.45 -13.82
C THR A 471 18.30 -29.28 -12.78
N VAL A 472 19.52 -28.88 -12.43
CA VAL A 472 20.25 -29.43 -11.29
C VAL A 472 20.43 -28.30 -10.29
N VAL A 473 19.65 -28.33 -9.20
CA VAL A 473 19.87 -27.41 -8.08
C VAL A 473 21.19 -27.84 -7.41
N PRO A 474 22.21 -26.96 -7.33
CA PRO A 474 23.48 -27.31 -6.70
C PRO A 474 23.24 -27.69 -5.24
N ALA A 475 23.72 -28.86 -4.83
CA ALA A 475 23.55 -29.33 -3.45
C ALA A 475 24.16 -28.37 -2.43
N LEU A 476 23.64 -28.35 -1.21
CA LEU A 476 24.24 -27.64 -0.08
C LEU A 476 25.68 -28.15 0.15
N GLU A 477 26.61 -27.25 0.44
CA GLU A 477 28.03 -27.54 0.76
C GLU A 477 28.46 -27.00 2.13
N LYS A 478 27.91 -25.87 2.58
CA LYS A 478 28.30 -25.28 3.86
C LYS A 478 27.12 -24.55 4.50
N VAL A 479 27.09 -24.58 5.82
CA VAL A 479 26.13 -23.82 6.64
C VAL A 479 26.91 -22.94 7.60
N GLU A 480 26.45 -21.70 7.79
CA GLU A 480 27.02 -20.73 8.72
C GLU A 480 25.88 -20.11 9.54
N LEU A 481 26.09 -20.03 10.84
CA LEU A 481 25.15 -19.49 11.82
C LEU A 481 25.69 -18.14 12.31
N GLU A 482 24.82 -17.14 12.35
CA GLU A 482 25.05 -15.80 12.87
C GLU A 482 24.02 -15.46 13.93
N ALA A 483 24.35 -14.53 14.84
CA ALA A 483 23.44 -13.99 15.83
C ALA A 483 23.56 -12.47 15.88
N ASN A 484 22.46 -11.77 16.16
CA ASN A 484 22.45 -10.31 16.32
C ASN A 484 23.14 -9.83 17.62
N SER A 485 23.17 -10.68 18.65
CA SER A 485 23.85 -10.49 19.93
C SER A 485 24.45 -11.82 20.38
N THR A 486 25.43 -11.79 21.29
CA THR A 486 25.98 -12.98 21.95
C THR A 486 25.80 -12.94 23.47
N VAL A 487 25.01 -12.00 23.99
CA VAL A 487 24.70 -11.86 25.41
C VAL A 487 23.21 -12.06 25.60
N LEU A 488 22.83 -12.88 26.58
CA LEU A 488 21.44 -13.22 26.90
C LEU A 488 21.26 -13.17 28.42
N ALA A 489 20.24 -12.46 28.91
CA ALA A 489 19.94 -12.52 30.34
C ALA A 489 19.30 -13.86 30.71
N THR A 490 19.56 -14.35 31.92
CA THR A 490 18.92 -15.58 32.44
C THR A 490 17.44 -15.41 32.77
N GLU A 491 16.96 -14.18 32.85
CA GLU A 491 15.57 -13.80 33.13
C GLU A 491 15.12 -12.73 32.13
N GLU A 492 13.80 -12.47 32.08
CA GLU A 492 13.24 -11.39 31.27
C GLU A 492 13.86 -10.06 31.68
N ASN A 493 14.20 -9.23 30.69
CA ASN A 493 14.93 -8.00 30.90
C ASN A 493 14.65 -7.01 29.76
N SER A 494 14.97 -5.76 30.01
CA SER A 494 14.69 -4.59 29.19
C SER A 494 15.96 -3.99 28.57
N PHE A 495 17.12 -4.57 28.88
CA PHE A 495 18.45 -4.05 28.51
C PHE A 495 19.08 -4.77 27.32
N TYR A 496 19.10 -6.09 27.36
CA TYR A 496 19.66 -6.92 26.31
C TYR A 496 18.60 -7.18 25.24
N PRO A 497 18.90 -6.91 23.96
CA PRO A 497 17.94 -7.16 22.89
C PRO A 497 17.63 -8.65 22.77
N GLU A 498 16.44 -8.96 22.25
CA GLU A 498 16.13 -10.34 21.87
C GLU A 498 17.20 -10.90 20.93
N VAL A 499 17.63 -12.11 21.22
CA VAL A 499 18.68 -12.77 20.46
C VAL A 499 18.04 -13.56 19.32
N GLU A 500 18.39 -13.20 18.09
CA GLU A 500 17.91 -13.86 16.86
C GLU A 500 19.06 -14.54 16.12
N LEU A 501 18.79 -15.76 15.64
CA LEU A 501 19.70 -16.57 14.85
C LEU A 501 19.39 -16.44 13.36
N LYS A 502 20.46 -16.28 12.57
CA LYS A 502 20.39 -16.27 11.11
C LYS A 502 21.27 -17.35 10.54
N LEU A 503 20.70 -18.17 9.67
CA LEU A 503 21.40 -19.25 9.00
C LEU A 503 21.69 -18.89 7.53
N LYS A 504 22.90 -19.19 7.08
CA LYS A 504 23.34 -19.03 5.69
C LYS A 504 23.80 -20.37 5.15
N GLY A 505 23.23 -20.78 4.02
CA GLY A 505 23.74 -21.90 3.24
C GLY A 505 24.59 -21.42 2.06
N GLU A 506 25.60 -22.21 1.72
CA GLU A 506 26.42 -22.07 0.52
C GLU A 506 26.40 -23.42 -0.22
N ASN A 507 26.17 -23.39 -1.52
CA ASN A 507 26.08 -24.58 -2.37
C ASN A 507 27.45 -25.00 -2.89
N VAL A 508 27.53 -26.19 -3.51
CA VAL A 508 28.78 -26.78 -4.05
C VAL A 508 29.50 -25.95 -5.13
N GLU A 509 28.87 -24.88 -5.61
CA GLU A 509 29.44 -23.95 -6.59
C GLU A 509 29.87 -22.61 -5.95
N GLY A 510 29.78 -22.50 -4.61
CA GLY A 510 30.07 -21.27 -3.86
C GLY A 510 28.96 -20.22 -3.93
N GLY A 511 27.80 -20.57 -4.47
CA GLY A 511 26.60 -19.74 -4.52
C GLY A 511 25.77 -19.86 -3.24
N ARG A 512 24.81 -18.95 -3.04
CA ARG A 512 23.88 -19.02 -1.90
C ARG A 512 23.01 -20.29 -1.97
N TYR A 513 22.77 -20.92 -0.84
CA TYR A 513 21.81 -22.00 -0.64
C TYR A 513 20.79 -21.59 0.42
N ASP A 514 19.52 -21.53 0.07
CA ASP A 514 18.40 -21.30 0.96
C ASP A 514 18.10 -22.56 1.76
N ILE A 515 17.99 -22.39 3.06
CA ILE A 515 17.80 -23.49 3.99
C ILE A 515 16.36 -23.37 4.49
N SER A 516 15.54 -24.37 4.13
CA SER A 516 14.17 -24.47 4.63
C SER A 516 14.17 -24.48 6.17
N PRO A 517 13.36 -23.65 6.86
CA PRO A 517 13.27 -23.66 8.32
C PRO A 517 12.96 -25.05 8.90
N ASP A 518 12.11 -25.83 8.21
CA ASP A 518 11.73 -27.20 8.61
C ASP A 518 12.91 -28.20 8.56
N SER A 519 13.98 -27.84 7.84
CA SER A 519 15.20 -28.66 7.75
C SER A 519 16.21 -28.36 8.86
N VAL A 520 15.99 -27.31 9.66
CA VAL A 520 16.93 -26.84 10.67
C VAL A 520 16.58 -27.47 12.03
N THR A 521 17.60 -27.99 12.70
CA THR A 521 17.53 -28.39 14.10
C THR A 521 18.65 -27.68 14.85
N TYR A 522 18.30 -26.77 15.74
CA TYR A 522 19.30 -26.13 16.60
C TYR A 522 19.73 -27.07 17.74
N ARG A 523 21.01 -26.99 18.08
CA ARG A 523 21.67 -27.75 19.15
C ARG A 523 22.32 -26.77 20.11
N THR A 524 22.17 -27.03 21.40
CA THR A 524 22.76 -26.23 22.47
C THR A 524 23.70 -27.10 23.32
N SER A 525 24.74 -26.51 23.90
CA SER A 525 25.65 -27.21 24.82
C SER A 525 25.10 -27.31 26.25
N SER A 526 24.06 -26.55 26.57
CA SER A 526 23.33 -26.57 27.85
C SER A 526 21.82 -26.47 27.64
N ASP A 527 21.07 -27.04 28.59
CA ASP A 527 19.61 -26.88 28.68
C ASP A 527 19.20 -25.52 29.27
N ASP A 528 20.17 -24.66 29.64
CA ASP A 528 19.94 -23.28 30.11
C ASP A 528 19.44 -22.34 29.00
N ILE A 529 19.47 -22.76 27.73
CA ILE A 529 18.92 -22.04 26.58
C ILE A 529 17.93 -22.93 25.83
N GLN A 530 16.88 -22.30 25.28
CA GLN A 530 15.96 -22.87 24.31
C GLN A 530 15.97 -22.03 23.03
N ILE A 531 15.72 -22.66 21.89
CA ILE A 531 15.61 -21.97 20.62
C ILE A 531 14.24 -22.22 20.03
N LYS A 532 13.52 -21.14 19.73
CA LYS A 532 12.15 -21.20 19.20
C LYS A 532 12.02 -20.17 18.08
N ASP A 533 11.60 -20.63 16.91
CA ASP A 533 11.38 -19.78 15.73
C ASP A 533 12.60 -18.91 15.36
N GLY A 534 13.81 -19.46 15.56
CA GLY A 534 15.07 -18.74 15.33
C GLY A 534 15.51 -17.80 16.46
N LYS A 535 14.69 -17.62 17.51
CA LYS A 535 15.03 -16.81 18.69
C LYS A 535 15.66 -17.66 19.78
N VAL A 536 16.65 -17.11 20.48
CA VAL A 536 17.37 -17.74 21.60
C VAL A 536 16.78 -17.21 22.91
N LEU A 537 16.26 -18.11 23.74
CA LEU A 537 15.58 -17.80 24.99
C LEU A 537 16.30 -18.49 26.14
N ALA A 538 16.41 -17.82 27.30
CA ALA A 538 16.89 -18.48 28.51
C ALA A 538 15.82 -19.48 29.00
N ALA A 539 16.25 -20.65 29.45
CA ALA A 539 15.36 -21.61 30.08
C ALA A 539 14.96 -21.15 31.49
N GLU A 540 13.81 -21.60 31.97
CA GLU A 540 13.37 -21.32 33.34
C GLU A 540 14.43 -21.80 34.36
N GLY A 541 14.97 -20.87 35.16
CA GLY A 541 16.03 -21.15 36.13
C GLY A 541 17.42 -21.36 35.51
N ALA A 542 17.67 -20.80 34.34
CA ALA A 542 18.97 -20.82 33.66
C ALA A 542 20.09 -20.26 34.55
N ASN A 543 21.26 -20.90 34.51
CA ASN A 543 22.43 -20.44 35.26
C ASN A 543 23.30 -19.53 34.39
N PRO A 544 23.88 -18.46 34.95
CA PRO A 544 24.86 -17.64 34.24
C PRO A 544 26.08 -18.46 33.81
N GLY A 545 26.60 -18.19 32.63
CA GLY A 545 27.72 -18.93 32.06
C GLY A 545 27.73 -18.91 30.54
N LYS A 546 28.65 -19.67 29.95
CA LYS A 546 28.79 -19.75 28.49
C LYS A 546 28.02 -20.95 27.95
N VAL A 547 27.19 -20.73 26.95
CA VAL A 547 26.42 -21.77 26.24
C VAL A 547 26.70 -21.66 24.75
N GLU A 548 27.02 -22.78 24.10
CA GLU A 548 27.25 -22.82 22.67
C GLU A 548 25.98 -23.25 21.95
N VAL A 549 25.68 -22.60 20.84
CA VAL A 549 24.58 -22.93 19.93
C VAL A 549 25.14 -23.18 18.53
N PHE A 550 24.71 -24.25 17.89
CA PHE A 550 24.94 -24.50 16.47
C PHE A 550 23.68 -25.08 15.81
N ALA A 551 23.62 -25.07 14.49
CA ALA A 551 22.51 -25.61 13.72
C ALA A 551 22.93 -26.86 12.93
N GLU A 552 22.06 -27.85 12.93
CA GLU A 552 22.09 -29.00 12.01
C GLU A 552 21.04 -28.78 10.91
N VAL A 553 21.44 -28.89 9.65
CA VAL A 553 20.57 -28.71 8.49
C VAL A 553 20.47 -30.02 7.73
N LYS A 554 19.25 -30.54 7.61
CA LYS A 554 18.99 -31.77 6.86
C LYS A 554 18.67 -31.46 5.39
N ASP A 555 19.59 -31.83 4.51
CA ASP A 555 19.42 -31.71 3.06
C ASP A 555 19.39 -33.11 2.43
N GLY A 556 18.17 -33.60 2.14
CA GLY A 556 17.93 -34.97 1.72
C GLY A 556 18.39 -36.01 2.75
N ASP A 557 19.35 -36.85 2.39
CA ASP A 557 19.95 -37.86 3.27
C ASP A 557 21.19 -37.35 4.05
N LYS A 558 21.63 -36.10 3.79
CA LYS A 558 22.79 -35.50 4.44
C LYS A 558 22.38 -34.54 5.56
N VAL A 559 23.27 -34.38 6.53
CA VAL A 559 23.15 -33.39 7.61
C VAL A 559 24.41 -32.53 7.59
N TRP A 560 24.22 -31.22 7.58
CA TRP A 560 25.27 -30.20 7.62
C TRP A 560 25.26 -29.51 8.98
N GLU A 561 26.45 -29.27 9.53
CA GLU A 561 26.62 -28.56 10.80
C GLU A 561 27.15 -27.16 10.54
N SER A 562 26.59 -26.15 11.22
CA SER A 562 27.11 -24.78 11.19
C SER A 562 28.34 -24.61 12.07
N ASN A 563 28.95 -23.41 12.07
CA ASN A 563 29.77 -22.98 13.19
C ASN A 563 28.93 -22.91 14.49
N ALA A 564 29.60 -23.03 15.63
CA ALA A 564 29.03 -22.74 16.93
C ALA A 564 29.19 -21.26 17.28
N ILE A 565 28.17 -20.68 17.89
CA ILE A 565 28.18 -19.36 18.52
C ILE A 565 28.16 -19.57 20.03
N GLU A 566 29.11 -18.95 20.74
CA GLU A 566 29.13 -18.93 22.19
C GLU A 566 28.30 -17.73 22.69
N PHE A 567 27.24 -18.02 23.44
CA PHE A 567 26.42 -17.06 24.16
C PHE A 567 26.90 -16.94 25.61
N GLU A 568 26.97 -15.71 26.10
CA GLU A 568 27.20 -15.41 27.51
C GLU A 568 25.85 -15.15 28.18
N LEU A 569 25.42 -16.12 29.01
CA LEU A 569 24.27 -15.95 29.88
C LEU A 569 24.70 -15.14 31.10
N VAL A 570 24.05 -14.01 31.30
CA VAL A 570 24.32 -13.11 32.43
C VAL A 570 23.14 -13.15 33.39
N ALA A 571 23.45 -13.28 34.69
CA ALA A 571 22.46 -12.93 35.69
C ALA A 571 22.16 -11.46 35.52
N HIS A 572 20.88 -11.13 35.49
CA HIS A 572 20.41 -9.77 35.34
C HIS A 572 19.29 -9.54 36.33
N GLU A 573 19.39 -8.44 37.07
CA GLU A 573 18.37 -7.97 37.99
C GLU A 573 18.14 -6.50 37.67
N GLU A 574 16.88 -6.14 37.48
CA GLU A 574 16.45 -4.77 37.23
C GLU A 574 16.02 -4.12 38.55
N ILE A 575 16.44 -2.88 38.73
CA ILE A 575 16.00 -2.03 39.83
C ILE A 575 15.20 -0.90 39.20
N LYS A 576 13.90 -0.86 39.45
CA LYS A 576 13.07 0.31 39.11
C LYS A 576 13.34 1.39 40.15
N LEU A 577 14.01 2.46 39.73
CA LEU A 577 14.29 3.62 40.58
C LEU A 577 13.11 4.59 40.61
N LEU A 578 12.38 4.69 39.51
CA LEU A 578 11.14 5.46 39.40
C LEU A 578 10.11 4.62 38.63
N GLU A 579 8.91 4.45 39.18
CA GLU A 579 7.82 3.74 38.50
C GLU A 579 6.97 4.71 37.67
N ALA A 580 6.40 4.24 36.56
CA ALA A 580 5.33 4.96 35.87
C ALA A 580 4.18 5.28 36.84
N GLY A 581 3.57 6.45 36.71
CA GLY A 581 2.55 6.94 37.63
C GLY A 581 3.09 7.37 39.01
N SER A 582 4.41 7.58 39.14
CA SER A 582 5.00 8.17 40.35
C SER A 582 4.46 9.58 40.62
N GLU A 583 4.56 10.03 41.88
CA GLU A 583 4.16 11.38 42.25
C GLU A 583 5.20 12.41 41.78
N TRP A 584 4.76 13.34 40.93
CA TRP A 584 5.55 14.47 40.47
C TRP A 584 5.08 15.75 41.16
N ARG A 585 6.04 16.57 41.57
CA ARG A 585 5.82 18.00 41.82
C ARG A 585 5.92 18.74 40.51
N TYR A 586 5.03 19.67 40.24
CA TYR A 586 5.02 20.39 38.98
C TYR A 586 4.68 21.87 39.14
N LEU A 587 5.22 22.67 38.22
CA LEU A 587 4.97 24.11 38.13
C LEU A 587 4.51 24.45 36.71
N ASP A 588 3.25 24.88 36.61
CA ASP A 588 2.47 25.13 35.40
C ASP A 588 1.99 26.60 35.32
N ASP A 589 2.68 27.52 35.99
CA ASP A 589 2.28 28.92 36.12
C ASP A 589 2.93 29.85 35.08
N GLY A 590 3.75 29.30 34.19
CA GLY A 590 4.46 30.02 33.13
C GLY A 590 5.64 30.86 33.64
N SER A 591 6.12 30.65 34.87
CA SER A 591 7.29 31.35 35.39
C SER A 591 8.61 30.66 35.03
N ASP A 592 9.64 31.44 34.69
CA ASP A 592 10.98 30.93 34.37
C ASP A 592 11.79 30.64 35.64
N GLN A 593 12.12 29.37 35.88
CA GLN A 593 12.83 28.91 37.06
C GLN A 593 14.36 28.95 36.93
N LYS A 594 14.89 29.28 35.73
CA LYS A 594 16.34 29.26 35.43
C LYS A 594 16.96 27.90 35.77
N THR A 595 18.05 27.89 36.54
CA THR A 595 18.82 26.68 36.85
C THR A 595 18.79 26.32 38.33
N ASP A 596 18.16 27.11 39.20
CA ASP A 596 18.18 26.78 40.64
C ASP A 596 17.29 25.56 40.96
N TRP A 597 16.27 25.32 40.13
CA TRP A 597 15.27 24.27 40.33
C TRP A 597 15.69 22.87 39.86
N ILE A 598 16.85 22.70 39.21
CA ILE A 598 17.34 21.35 38.82
C ILE A 598 18.15 20.69 39.95
N GLU A 599 18.64 21.49 40.90
CA GLU A 599 19.44 21.01 42.02
C GLU A 599 18.62 20.08 42.93
N ASP A 600 19.30 19.11 43.54
CA ASP A 600 18.71 18.11 44.43
C ASP A 600 18.16 18.73 45.73
N ASP A 601 18.73 19.85 46.18
CA ASP A 601 18.35 20.54 47.42
C ASP A 601 17.34 21.71 47.25
N PHE A 602 16.79 21.89 46.04
CA PHE A 602 15.79 22.92 45.76
C PHE A 602 14.46 22.70 46.52
N ASP A 603 13.91 23.78 47.09
CA ASP A 603 12.64 23.75 47.83
C ASP A 603 11.44 23.95 46.89
N ASP A 604 10.88 22.83 46.43
CA ASP A 604 9.66 22.76 45.60
C ASP A 604 8.39 22.49 46.43
N SER A 605 8.42 22.75 47.75
CA SER A 605 7.30 22.44 48.64
C SER A 605 6.01 23.21 48.31
N ASP A 606 6.14 24.37 47.65
CA ASP A 606 5.03 25.21 47.18
C ASP A 606 4.49 24.78 45.79
N TRP A 607 5.15 23.84 45.09
CA TRP A 607 4.70 23.35 43.78
C TRP A 607 3.47 22.45 43.92
N ALA A 608 2.66 22.38 42.87
CA ALA A 608 1.55 21.44 42.82
C ALA A 608 2.09 20.00 42.76
N GLN A 609 1.28 19.01 43.14
CA GLN A 609 1.68 17.60 43.09
C GLN A 609 0.57 16.71 42.53
N GLY A 610 0.97 15.64 41.84
CA GLY A 610 0.06 14.60 41.34
C GLY A 610 0.82 13.40 40.79
N ALA A 611 0.17 12.25 40.77
CA ALA A 611 0.68 11.07 40.09
C ALA A 611 0.59 11.27 38.57
N GLY A 612 1.57 10.74 37.84
CA GLY A 612 1.49 10.61 36.39
C GLY A 612 0.39 9.62 35.95
N PRO A 613 -0.04 9.66 34.68
CA PRO A 613 0.36 10.65 33.67
C PRO A 613 -0.23 12.04 33.91
N LEU A 614 0.59 13.08 33.72
CA LEU A 614 0.22 14.49 33.90
C LEU A 614 0.07 15.17 32.54
N GLY A 615 -0.98 15.96 32.34
CA GLY A 615 -1.22 16.48 31.00
C GLY A 615 -2.54 17.20 30.76
N PHE A 616 -2.87 17.37 29.49
CA PHE A 616 -4.20 17.68 28.96
C PHE A 616 -4.28 17.22 27.50
N PRO A 617 -5.47 16.97 26.92
CA PRO A 617 -6.77 16.86 27.59
C PRO A 617 -6.88 15.60 28.48
N GLU A 618 -8.00 15.43 29.19
CA GLU A 618 -8.21 14.31 30.14
C GLU A 618 -8.26 12.93 29.43
N ASP A 619 -8.60 12.92 28.15
CA ASP A 619 -8.67 11.73 27.31
C ASP A 619 -7.39 11.45 26.52
N GLU A 620 -6.34 12.26 26.73
CA GLU A 620 -5.02 12.00 26.14
C GLU A 620 -4.40 10.75 26.75
N GLU A 621 -3.94 9.82 25.92
CA GLU A 621 -3.39 8.55 26.36
C GLU A 621 -2.16 8.13 25.56
N ARG A 622 -1.17 7.57 26.24
CA ARG A 622 -0.07 6.87 25.60
C ARG A 622 -0.20 5.35 25.84
N PRO A 623 0.18 4.52 24.87
CA PRO A 623 0.40 3.09 25.12
C PRO A 623 1.25 2.87 26.38
N GLU A 624 1.10 1.75 27.08
CA GLU A 624 1.81 1.37 28.34
C GLU A 624 1.64 2.28 29.59
N PHE A 625 1.51 3.61 29.47
CA PHE A 625 1.32 4.58 30.58
C PHE A 625 -0.15 4.91 30.86
N GLY A 626 -1.02 4.86 29.83
CA GLY A 626 -2.46 5.08 29.97
C GLY A 626 -2.90 6.54 29.81
N ALA A 627 -4.12 6.85 30.25
CA ALA A 627 -4.71 8.19 30.09
C ALA A 627 -4.18 9.18 31.14
N VAL A 628 -4.27 10.48 30.84
CA VAL A 628 -3.95 11.56 31.79
C VAL A 628 -4.78 11.44 33.07
N GLU A 629 -4.09 11.18 34.19
CA GLU A 629 -4.68 11.08 35.53
C GLU A 629 -4.68 12.45 36.24
N LYS A 630 -3.74 13.32 35.90
CA LYS A 630 -3.59 14.64 36.52
C LYS A 630 -3.52 15.77 35.49
N LEU A 631 -4.57 16.59 35.47
CA LEU A 631 -4.57 17.80 34.66
C LEU A 631 -3.53 18.83 35.16
N VAL A 632 -2.69 19.29 34.23
CA VAL A 632 -1.81 20.46 34.40
C VAL A 632 -2.42 21.67 33.70
N GLY A 633 -2.12 22.87 34.19
CA GLY A 633 -2.57 24.12 33.60
C GLY A 633 -1.79 24.47 32.33
N TYR A 634 -2.47 25.10 31.38
CA TYR A 634 -1.86 25.59 30.13
C TYR A 634 -1.75 27.13 30.08
N GLY A 635 -1.91 27.86 31.19
CA GLY A 635 -1.76 29.33 31.19
C GLY A 635 -3.05 30.16 31.09
N GLY A 636 -4.23 29.54 31.17
CA GLY A 636 -5.52 30.25 31.29
C GLY A 636 -6.05 30.90 30.01
N ASP A 637 -5.30 30.85 28.90
CA ASP A 637 -5.74 31.20 27.55
C ASP A 637 -5.51 29.99 26.61
N GLU A 638 -6.59 29.42 26.09
CA GLU A 638 -6.54 28.25 25.18
C GLU A 638 -5.91 28.59 23.81
N THR A 639 -5.70 29.87 23.52
CA THR A 639 -5.08 30.35 22.27
C THR A 639 -3.67 30.91 22.48
N GLU A 640 -3.17 30.88 23.71
CA GLU A 640 -1.83 31.32 24.10
C GLU A 640 -1.33 30.47 25.28
N LYS A 641 -1.12 29.17 25.01
CA LYS A 641 -0.71 28.20 26.03
C LYS A 641 0.75 28.38 26.43
N ILE A 642 1.10 28.10 27.68
CA ILE A 642 2.49 28.17 28.17
C ILE A 642 3.37 27.14 27.44
N ALA A 643 4.58 27.54 27.04
CA ALA A 643 5.49 26.67 26.30
C ALA A 643 6.16 25.60 27.14
N LEU A 644 6.25 25.80 28.47
CA LEU A 644 7.11 25.02 29.36
C LEU A 644 6.41 24.71 30.67
N THR A 645 6.44 23.44 31.05
CA THR A 645 6.03 22.95 32.37
C THR A 645 7.22 22.24 33.03
N TYR A 646 7.46 22.54 34.31
CA TYR A 646 8.53 21.92 35.09
C TYR A 646 7.98 20.78 35.92
N PHE A 647 8.69 19.66 35.97
CA PHE A 647 8.36 18.51 36.80
C PHE A 647 9.57 18.08 37.65
N ARG A 648 9.33 17.65 38.89
CA ARG A 648 10.33 17.11 39.81
C ARG A 648 9.79 15.87 40.52
N ALA A 649 10.55 14.79 40.52
CA ALA A 649 10.24 13.58 41.27
C ALA A 649 11.44 13.18 42.12
N ALA A 650 11.18 12.90 43.40
CA ALA A 650 12.18 12.36 44.32
C ALA A 650 12.02 10.85 44.42
N PHE A 651 13.14 10.13 44.46
CA PHE A 651 13.19 8.68 44.62
C PHE A 651 14.40 8.28 45.47
N GLU A 652 14.33 7.10 46.08
CA GLU A 652 15.35 6.61 47.00
C GLU A 652 16.25 5.57 46.32
N VAL A 653 17.56 5.71 46.48
CA VAL A 653 18.54 4.68 46.13
C VAL A 653 19.11 4.09 47.42
N GLU A 654 18.89 2.79 47.66
CA GLU A 654 19.35 2.13 48.89
C GLU A 654 20.88 2.00 48.96
N ASP A 655 21.51 1.63 47.84
CA ASP A 655 22.96 1.45 47.70
C ASP A 655 23.38 1.73 46.25
N ALA A 656 23.99 2.88 46.00
CA ALA A 656 24.46 3.26 44.66
C ALA A 656 25.62 2.37 44.18
N GLU A 657 26.35 1.69 45.08
CA GLU A 657 27.39 0.74 44.68
C GLU A 657 26.80 -0.53 44.04
N GLU A 658 25.52 -0.86 44.29
CA GLU A 658 24.83 -2.00 43.65
C GLU A 658 24.31 -1.69 42.24
N ILE A 659 24.22 -0.41 41.85
CA ILE A 659 23.73 -0.02 40.52
C ILE A 659 24.81 -0.26 39.46
N GLY A 660 24.45 -0.96 38.40
CA GLY A 660 25.30 -1.28 37.26
C GLY A 660 25.53 -0.09 36.31
N GLY A 661 26.17 -0.37 35.18
CA GLY A 661 26.52 0.65 34.19
C GLY A 661 25.50 0.82 33.06
N LEU A 662 24.33 0.20 33.17
CA LEU A 662 23.25 0.26 32.17
C LEU A 662 21.96 0.76 32.84
N GLY A 663 21.35 1.77 32.24
CA GLY A 663 20.06 2.31 32.65
C GLY A 663 19.22 2.63 31.42
N TYR A 664 17.93 2.84 31.62
CA TYR A 664 17.11 3.54 30.64
C TYR A 664 16.04 4.36 31.36
N VAL A 665 15.59 5.40 30.66
CA VAL A 665 14.32 6.06 30.93
C VAL A 665 13.37 5.73 29.81
N GLU A 666 12.14 5.41 30.18
CA GLU A 666 11.03 5.25 29.25
C GLU A 666 10.00 6.30 29.62
N PHE A 667 9.61 7.15 28.67
CA PHE A 667 8.71 8.26 28.94
C PHE A 667 7.68 8.45 27.83
N GLY A 668 6.50 8.90 28.24
CA GLY A 668 5.53 9.54 27.36
C GLY A 668 5.74 11.04 27.44
N VAL A 669 6.01 11.66 26.30
CA VAL A 669 6.01 13.12 26.13
C VAL A 669 5.23 13.48 24.89
N ASP A 670 4.63 14.66 24.88
CA ASP A 670 3.98 15.20 23.69
C ASP A 670 5.03 15.72 22.69
N ASP A 671 5.62 16.88 22.95
CA ASP A 671 6.53 17.50 21.99
C ASP A 671 8.01 17.28 22.32
N ALA A 672 8.47 17.67 23.53
CA ALA A 672 9.89 17.67 23.86
C ALA A 672 10.18 17.65 25.37
N VAL A 673 11.36 17.14 25.74
CA VAL A 673 11.83 17.13 27.14
C VAL A 673 13.34 17.27 27.29
N ILE A 674 13.76 17.96 28.36
CA ILE A 674 15.12 17.93 28.90
C ILE A 674 15.09 17.35 30.31
N LEU A 675 15.89 16.32 30.58
CA LEU A 675 15.89 15.60 31.85
C LEU A 675 17.23 15.80 32.59
N TYR A 676 17.12 16.04 33.89
CA TYR A 676 18.24 16.25 34.80
C TYR A 676 18.14 15.26 35.97
N LEU A 677 19.28 14.76 36.41
CA LEU A 677 19.43 13.90 37.57
C LEU A 677 20.39 14.57 38.57
N ASN A 678 19.89 14.90 39.76
CA ASN A 678 20.66 15.58 40.80
C ASN A 678 21.43 16.82 40.30
N GLY A 679 20.79 17.66 39.49
CA GLY A 679 21.37 18.88 38.93
C GLY A 679 22.18 18.69 37.63
N GLU A 680 22.43 17.47 37.20
CA GLU A 680 23.21 17.17 35.98
C GLU A 680 22.28 16.74 34.86
N GLU A 681 22.43 17.32 33.67
CA GLU A 681 21.62 16.96 32.51
C GLU A 681 22.01 15.57 31.99
N ILE A 682 21.03 14.67 31.85
CA ILE A 682 21.26 13.29 31.42
C ILE A 682 20.73 12.98 30.02
N MET A 683 19.80 13.78 29.49
CA MET A 683 19.29 13.64 28.12
C MET A 683 18.48 14.86 27.66
N ARG A 684 18.36 15.00 26.33
CA ARG A 684 17.40 15.87 25.64
C ARG A 684 16.67 15.07 24.57
N PHE A 685 15.38 15.32 24.40
CA PHE A 685 14.55 14.75 23.35
C PHE A 685 13.78 15.86 22.66
N ASN A 686 13.83 15.89 21.33
CA ASN A 686 13.27 16.94 20.47
C ASN A 686 13.70 18.37 20.84
N MET A 687 14.82 18.56 21.52
CA MET A 687 15.43 19.86 21.84
C MET A 687 16.83 19.95 21.25
N PRO A 688 17.33 21.17 20.93
CA PRO A 688 18.69 21.32 20.43
C PRO A 688 19.74 20.75 21.38
N GLU A 689 20.78 20.12 20.81
CA GLU A 689 21.87 19.44 21.52
C GLU A 689 22.55 20.32 22.59
N THR A 690 22.51 21.64 22.45
CA THR A 690 23.06 22.60 23.42
C THR A 690 22.18 23.84 23.52
N GLY A 691 22.09 24.44 24.72
CA GLY A 691 21.36 25.69 24.95
C GLY A 691 20.60 25.70 26.28
N GLU A 692 20.24 26.90 26.74
CA GLU A 692 19.29 27.10 27.85
C GLU A 692 17.96 27.59 27.25
N PHE A 693 16.85 26.99 27.67
CA PHE A 693 15.51 27.28 27.17
C PHE A 693 14.58 27.63 28.33
N GLY A 694 13.65 28.55 28.10
CA GLY A 694 12.70 29.04 29.09
C GLY A 694 11.25 29.03 28.57
N PHE A 695 10.37 29.72 29.28
CA PHE A 695 8.92 29.67 29.04
C PHE A 695 8.43 30.30 27.73
N GLU A 696 9.27 31.07 27.02
CA GLU A 696 8.95 31.65 25.71
C GLU A 696 9.51 30.81 24.53
N ASP A 697 10.28 29.77 24.84
CA ASP A 697 11.00 28.96 23.85
C ASP A 697 10.21 27.69 23.54
N TYR A 698 9.35 27.79 22.52
CA TYR A 698 8.64 26.67 21.90
C TYR A 698 9.60 25.82 21.06
N GLN A 699 9.32 24.52 20.93
CA GLN A 699 10.17 23.58 20.21
C GLN A 699 10.40 24.00 18.75
N GLU A 700 9.33 24.30 17.99
CA GLU A 700 9.40 24.75 16.58
C GLU A 700 10.32 25.98 16.40
N ALA A 701 10.39 26.83 17.43
CA ALA A 701 11.17 28.06 17.37
C ALA A 701 12.68 27.85 17.58
N VAL A 702 13.07 26.74 18.20
CA VAL A 702 14.45 26.47 18.61
C VAL A 702 15.07 25.24 17.95
N SER A 703 14.26 24.31 17.44
CA SER A 703 14.70 23.09 16.74
C SER A 703 14.50 23.19 15.22
N ASP A 704 15.41 22.59 14.43
CA ASP A 704 15.32 22.48 12.96
C ASP A 704 14.89 21.06 12.52
N GLU A 705 14.53 20.16 13.44
CA GLU A 705 14.16 18.77 13.17
C GLU A 705 12.63 18.59 13.10
N ASP A 706 12.12 17.96 12.03
CA ASP A 706 10.70 17.60 11.88
C ASP A 706 10.29 16.65 13.02
N VAL A 707 9.29 17.04 13.81
CA VAL A 707 8.79 16.26 14.96
C VAL A 707 8.23 14.91 14.45
N GLY A 708 8.75 13.81 14.98
CA GLY A 708 8.19 12.46 14.77
C GLY A 708 6.78 12.34 15.35
N SER A 709 6.05 11.28 15.03
CA SER A 709 4.62 11.22 15.39
C SER A 709 4.37 11.31 16.91
N GLU A 710 3.37 12.12 17.28
CA GLU A 710 3.06 12.60 18.65
C GLU A 710 2.49 11.51 19.61
N ASP A 711 2.23 10.30 19.10
CA ASP A 711 1.60 9.18 19.85
C ASP A 711 2.61 8.12 20.33
N ARG A 712 3.84 8.49 20.67
CA ARG A 712 4.93 7.53 20.91
C ARG A 712 5.45 7.55 22.34
N ILE A 713 5.92 6.38 22.76
CA ILE A 713 6.77 6.22 23.93
C ILE A 713 8.19 6.16 23.44
N GLU A 714 9.05 6.87 24.15
CA GLU A 714 10.46 6.89 23.85
C GLU A 714 11.24 6.20 24.97
N ARG A 715 12.14 5.30 24.56
CA ARG A 715 13.08 4.65 25.46
C ARG A 715 14.49 5.11 25.13
N ILE A 716 15.11 5.80 26.08
CA ILE A 716 16.49 6.28 25.95
C ILE A 716 17.36 5.54 26.96
N TYR A 717 18.39 4.86 26.45
CA TYR A 717 19.38 4.20 27.28
C TYR A 717 20.34 5.23 27.91
N LEU A 718 20.53 5.11 29.21
CA LEU A 718 21.49 5.86 30.00
C LEU A 718 22.82 5.13 30.00
N ASP A 719 23.90 5.88 29.77
CA ASP A 719 25.25 5.36 29.85
C ASP A 719 25.80 5.39 31.28
N GLU A 720 27.02 4.86 31.44
CA GLU A 720 27.70 4.84 32.75
C GLU A 720 27.92 6.25 33.30
N GLU A 721 28.10 7.27 32.44
CA GLU A 721 28.31 8.66 32.86
C GLU A 721 27.05 9.22 33.52
N ALA A 722 25.89 9.11 32.87
CA ALA A 722 24.61 9.53 33.43
C ALA A 722 24.31 8.86 34.79
N LEU A 723 24.60 7.56 34.90
CA LEU A 723 24.35 6.81 36.14
C LEU A 723 25.32 7.14 37.27
N THR A 724 26.49 7.74 37.00
CA THR A 724 27.42 8.17 38.06
C THR A 724 26.89 9.30 38.94
N HIS A 725 25.81 9.98 38.51
CA HIS A 725 25.15 11.04 39.27
C HIS A 725 24.22 10.52 40.36
N LEU A 726 23.91 9.22 40.38
CA LEU A 726 23.16 8.59 41.46
C LEU A 726 23.99 8.54 42.75
N LYS A 727 23.32 8.73 43.89
CA LYS A 727 23.92 8.71 45.23
C LYS A 727 23.05 7.92 46.20
N ASP A 728 23.65 7.42 47.29
CA ASP A 728 22.88 6.81 48.38
C ASP A 728 21.87 7.81 48.97
N GLY A 729 20.64 7.35 49.18
CA GLY A 729 19.56 8.14 49.74
C GLY A 729 18.65 8.78 48.69
N GLU A 730 18.12 9.96 49.01
CA GLU A 730 17.18 10.69 48.17
C GLU A 730 17.89 11.29 46.94
N ASN A 731 17.36 10.98 45.76
CA ASN A 731 17.76 11.49 44.45
C ASN A 731 16.58 12.23 43.82
N VAL A 732 16.87 13.16 42.92
CA VAL A 732 15.85 13.96 42.23
C VAL A 732 16.03 13.87 40.73
N LEU A 733 14.94 13.52 40.04
CA LEU A 733 14.76 13.72 38.61
C LEU A 733 13.98 15.00 38.37
N ALA A 734 14.48 15.84 37.48
CA ALA A 734 13.86 17.11 37.09
C ALA A 734 13.66 17.12 35.57
N ALA A 735 12.46 17.48 35.09
CA ALA A 735 12.12 17.50 33.68
C ALA A 735 11.59 18.88 33.25
N GLN A 736 12.11 19.37 32.12
CA GLN A 736 11.58 20.53 31.39
C GLN A 736 10.80 20.00 30.20
N VAL A 737 9.47 20.00 30.28
CA VAL A 737 8.62 19.56 29.16
C VAL A 737 8.22 20.79 28.36
N HIS A 738 8.65 20.81 27.10
CA HIS A 738 8.41 21.89 26.16
C HIS A 738 7.29 21.50 25.21
N GLN A 739 6.51 22.50 24.78
CA GLN A 739 5.47 22.37 23.78
C GLN A 739 5.95 22.87 22.42
N ASP A 740 5.38 22.34 21.33
CA ASP A 740 5.80 22.70 19.97
C ASP A 740 5.37 24.10 19.57
N ASP A 741 4.14 24.48 19.89
CA ASP A 741 3.66 25.83 19.69
C ASP A 741 2.61 26.27 20.74
N ARG A 742 2.23 27.55 20.67
CA ARG A 742 1.25 28.16 21.59
C ARG A 742 -0.19 27.66 21.45
N PHE A 743 -0.45 26.90 20.40
CA PHE A 743 -1.73 26.29 20.05
C PHE A 743 -1.74 24.77 20.21
N SER A 744 -0.64 24.15 20.72
CA SER A 744 -0.54 22.72 20.95
C SER A 744 -1.82 22.20 21.60
N SER A 745 -2.38 21.10 21.07
CA SER A 745 -3.67 20.58 21.51
C SER A 745 -3.61 20.01 22.92
N ASP A 746 -2.47 19.45 23.27
CA ASP A 746 -2.26 18.51 24.35
C ASP A 746 -0.92 18.74 25.04
N LEU A 747 -0.70 18.04 26.14
CA LEU A 747 0.57 17.89 26.83
C LEU A 747 0.49 16.56 27.54
N TYR A 748 1.55 15.78 27.48
CA TYR A 748 1.64 14.51 28.20
C TYR A 748 3.01 14.41 28.87
N TRP A 749 3.02 13.96 30.12
CA TRP A 749 4.24 13.64 30.85
C TRP A 749 4.02 12.50 31.83
N ASP A 750 4.72 11.40 31.59
CA ASP A 750 5.01 10.37 32.58
C ASP A 750 6.30 9.65 32.21
N MET A 751 6.95 9.02 33.19
CA MET A 751 8.23 8.35 32.98
C MET A 751 8.46 7.24 34.00
N GLU A 752 9.12 6.17 33.56
CA GLU A 752 9.82 5.23 34.43
C GLU A 752 11.33 5.27 34.24
N MET A 753 12.08 4.97 35.30
CA MET A 753 13.54 4.83 35.27
C MET A 753 13.91 3.46 35.82
N VAL A 754 14.64 2.70 35.00
CA VAL A 754 15.10 1.37 35.35
C VAL A 754 16.61 1.27 35.16
N VAL A 755 17.30 0.69 36.13
CA VAL A 755 18.74 0.44 36.07
C VAL A 755 19.03 -1.04 36.28
N ASN A 756 20.14 -1.51 35.74
CA ASN A 756 20.60 -2.85 36.04
C ASN A 756 21.34 -2.87 37.39
N LYS A 757 21.37 -4.03 38.04
CA LYS A 757 22.26 -4.29 39.17
C LYS A 757 23.64 -4.77 38.71
N LYS A 758 24.68 -4.47 39.49
CA LYS A 758 26.07 -4.92 39.25
C LYS A 758 26.27 -6.42 39.34
#